data_AF-A0AAU7DRE9-F1
#
_entry.id   AF-A0AAU7DRE9-F1
#
_cell.length_a   1.000
_cell.length_b   1.000
_cell.length_c   1.000
_cell.angle_alpha   90.00
_cell.angle_beta   90.00
_cell.angle_gamma   90.00
#
_symmetry.space_group_name_H-M   'P 1'
#
loop_
_entity.id
_entity.type
_entity.pdbx_description
1 polymer ?
#
loop_
_entity_poly.entity_id
_entity_poly.type
_entity_poly.pdbx_seq_one_letter_code
_entity_poly.pdbx_strand_id
1 'polypeptide(L)'
;MTTSRRNFLKTTAIAGATVAVDPFSAFAELSPATATGTSQTTASGGAHAIEYTRGIGVYPGEPSADFGPTLVPDATTYRNLALLRPAYHSSSYDYNLTAQLITDGMKSEGLPKWIVVSEPSQGPISKENRETIVDHAPMNAMEFHGMRAHVDIQLGGGDSAPEIDRIQLFVVSPYQASAASLTFTISTSEDGRVWQTVGSASAPEPASTAGYPPDFCPPNHFFTPFITLNSVSRSRFYRIECAMGSANENAQASGATWKLGQVAFYKGDQRVEVGGPYSFTSAWMSAGTGQEWVYVDLGSKCQIDRVKLYWIARALQGSVQISDDAESWRDLQSLAGLSGAIDDLKLPQPASGRYVRVLMTQASSPTGYIVSELEVFGRGGFSAKPKSAPQPRGDGKQILAGGSWRIQRANLVNDAGEALSKPAFQDKDWLVATVPGTVLTSYANAGAIPDPNFGQNQLHISDSYFYSDFWYRTEFTAPSKLPQQFAWLNFDGINWKADVFLNGEKLGRIEGGFMRGQFDVSQKILPGRLNAIAVRIEKNATPGSCKQKTFEVCAKNGGGLGSDNPTYHASIGWDWIPTMRGRDIGIWGDVSLTITEAVTIENNFVSAKLPLPDTSSAELTIQTDLVNHEAHAFDGTLHFQMGEIRIEQPIHLAAGERKTIVLDPSSAPALHLKAPKLWWPVGYGDPFLYDAQLSVETGGKTIDKKAFQAGIRQMTYSEVGGDLRIWINGRRFIARGGNWGFGESMLRYRAREYDAAVRYHREMNFTMIRNWVGQIGDDAFYEACDRHGVVVWQDFWLANPWDGPEPDDNELFLRNVKDLVLRIRNHPSVGLYCGRNEGFPPPPLEQGIRKTLGDLHPDLHYIPSSADQVVSGHGPYWANPARFYFNAADKKLHSEIGAPNIPSLDSVRLMMPEKALWPQALDWGLHDFCLQGAMNGAGFRTIIENSYGGATTAEEWIRLAQYVNYDTYRAMFEAQSKYRMGVLLWMSHSCWPSFVWQTYDYYFEPTAAYYGCKKGSEPLHIQWNSAEETIEVVNYNAGKVTGLTASIEILNMDGKRVDLKTAPLDSAEDSTTTCFNMRYPNGLSQVHFLRLALGRGSEVLSSNFYMRGLQQNDFRAIRELPTPKLTTSTTSLRKADRWQLSTKLENTGDSPALMVRVKAVRQKTGDRILPAVYSDNYIALMPGESQTITTEVNEADTRGEKPAIVLA
;
A
#
# COMPACT_ATOMS: atom_id res chain seq x y z
N MET A 1 0.19 -1.83 -57.43
CA MET A 1 0.63 -2.99 -58.22
C MET A 1 1.20 -4.04 -57.26
N THR A 2 0.70 -5.27 -57.39
CA THR A 2 1.19 -6.56 -56.83
C THR A 2 2.72 -6.65 -56.78
N THR A 3 3.44 -7.24 -55.82
CA THR A 3 3.32 -8.45 -54.96
C THR A 3 4.57 -8.44 -54.05
N SER A 4 4.65 -8.98 -52.83
CA SER A 4 4.25 -10.31 -52.40
C SER A 4 4.09 -10.41 -50.87
N ARG A 5 3.03 -11.13 -50.47
CA ARG A 5 2.77 -11.67 -49.13
C ARG A 5 3.85 -12.71 -48.80
N ARG A 6 4.76 -12.45 -47.84
CA ARG A 6 5.40 -13.55 -47.07
C ARG A 6 6.14 -13.24 -45.76
N ASN A 7 6.14 -12.02 -45.20
CA ASN A 7 6.92 -11.72 -43.98
C ASN A 7 6.15 -11.07 -42.80
N PHE A 8 4.85 -11.35 -42.63
CA PHE A 8 4.06 -10.78 -41.52
C PHE A 8 3.33 -11.84 -40.68
N LEU A 9 4.05 -12.87 -40.21
CA LEU A 9 3.56 -13.91 -39.29
C LEU A 9 4.63 -14.37 -38.28
N LYS A 10 5.38 -13.44 -37.67
CA LYS A 10 6.39 -13.80 -36.66
C LYS A 10 6.38 -12.98 -35.36
N THR A 11 5.32 -12.23 -35.04
CA THR A 11 5.25 -11.47 -33.77
C THR A 11 3.92 -11.58 -33.02
N THR A 12 3.15 -12.65 -33.23
CA THR A 12 1.96 -12.89 -32.40
C THR A 12 1.72 -14.39 -32.23
N ALA A 13 2.38 -14.97 -31.23
CA ALA A 13 2.08 -16.28 -30.65
C ALA A 13 2.41 -16.13 -29.16
N ILE A 14 1.45 -15.74 -28.33
CA ILE A 14 0.62 -16.66 -27.53
C ILE A 14 1.43 -17.87 -27.06
N ALA A 15 2.08 -17.72 -25.90
CA ALA A 15 2.57 -18.84 -25.13
C ALA A 15 1.46 -19.31 -24.18
N GLY A 16 0.59 -20.18 -24.68
CA GLY A 16 -0.08 -21.16 -23.84
C GLY A 16 0.92 -22.29 -23.56
N ALA A 17 1.27 -22.49 -22.29
CA ALA A 17 1.93 -23.70 -21.83
C ALA A 17 1.50 -23.98 -20.38
N THR A 18 0.65 -24.98 -20.26
CA THR A 18 0.25 -25.73 -19.07
C THR A 18 1.42 -26.54 -18.53
N VAL A 19 1.48 -26.64 -17.20
CA VAL A 19 2.52 -27.27 -16.41
C VAL A 19 2.26 -28.78 -16.30
N ALA A 20 3.33 -29.52 -16.01
CA ALA A 20 3.31 -30.85 -15.43
C ALA A 20 4.51 -30.94 -14.49
N VAL A 21 4.31 -30.78 -13.17
CA VAL A 21 5.18 -31.31 -12.09
C VAL A 21 4.32 -31.45 -10.81
N ASP A 22 4.48 -32.58 -10.13
CA ASP A 22 3.79 -33.05 -8.91
C ASP A 22 3.56 -31.99 -7.79
N PRO A 23 2.41 -32.06 -7.07
CA PRO A 23 1.98 -31.02 -6.13
C PRO A 23 2.49 -31.23 -4.68
N PHE A 24 2.87 -30.09 -4.08
CA PHE A 24 2.73 -29.64 -2.69
C PHE A 24 2.52 -30.67 -1.56
N SER A 25 3.50 -30.72 -0.65
CA SER A 25 3.27 -31.00 0.77
C SER A 25 3.42 -29.70 1.55
N ALA A 26 2.33 -29.24 2.19
CA ALA A 26 2.29 -28.48 3.46
C ALA A 26 0.97 -27.68 3.62
N PHE A 27 -0.17 -28.37 3.71
CA PHE A 27 -1.29 -27.92 4.55
C PHE A 27 -1.96 -29.15 5.15
N ALA A 28 -1.93 -29.24 6.49
CA ALA A 28 -2.38 -30.40 7.25
C ALA A 28 -3.92 -30.45 7.33
N GLU A 29 -4.52 -31.50 6.79
CA GLU A 29 -5.81 -32.02 7.24
C GLU A 29 -5.55 -33.00 8.42
N LEU A 30 -6.09 -32.69 9.59
CA LEU A 30 -6.24 -33.67 10.67
C LEU A 30 -7.66 -34.25 10.60
N SER A 31 -7.77 -35.56 10.40
CA SER A 31 -8.94 -36.35 10.81
C SER A 31 -8.52 -37.59 11.59
N PRO A 32 -9.36 -38.06 12.53
CA PRO A 32 -8.90 -38.75 13.72
C PRO A 32 -8.81 -40.26 13.51
N ALA A 33 -7.68 -40.87 13.89
CA ALA A 33 -7.56 -42.31 14.03
C ALA A 33 -7.42 -42.68 15.50
N THR A 34 -8.31 -43.59 15.90
CA THR A 34 -8.47 -44.26 17.19
C THR A 34 -7.19 -44.88 17.75
N ALA A 35 -6.88 -44.58 19.01
CA ALA A 35 -6.09 -45.44 19.88
C ALA A 35 -6.65 -45.41 21.31
N THR A 36 -7.04 -46.60 21.77
CA THR A 36 -7.54 -46.94 23.09
C THR A 36 -6.44 -46.78 24.15
N GLY A 37 -6.76 -46.13 25.27
CA GLY A 37 -5.85 -46.03 26.41
C GLY A 37 -6.41 -45.18 27.55
N THR A 38 -7.01 -45.85 28.52
CA THR A 38 -7.51 -45.27 29.79
C THR A 38 -6.37 -44.78 30.68
N SER A 39 -6.39 -43.51 31.11
CA SER A 39 -6.07 -43.15 32.50
C SER A 39 -6.64 -41.77 32.85
N GLN A 40 -7.52 -41.75 33.85
CA GLN A 40 -7.95 -40.55 34.57
C GLN A 40 -6.80 -39.98 35.40
N THR A 41 -6.57 -38.67 35.33
CA THR A 41 -6.22 -37.85 36.50
C THR A 41 -6.56 -36.38 36.22
N THR A 42 -7.43 -35.84 37.07
CA THR A 42 -7.86 -34.45 37.16
C THR A 42 -6.79 -33.58 37.82
N ALA A 43 -6.41 -32.47 37.20
CA ALA A 43 -5.79 -31.33 37.90
C ALA A 43 -6.16 -30.02 37.18
N SER A 44 -6.85 -29.17 37.92
CA SER A 44 -7.27 -27.81 37.57
C SER A 44 -6.09 -26.83 37.55
N GLY A 45 -5.93 -26.10 36.45
CA GLY A 45 -5.04 -24.95 36.31
C GLY A 45 -5.21 -24.36 34.91
N GLY A 46 -5.78 -23.14 34.82
CA GLY A 46 -6.12 -22.50 33.55
C GLY A 46 -4.90 -22.23 32.68
N ALA A 47 -4.77 -22.97 31.59
CA ALA A 47 -3.84 -22.67 30.52
C ALA A 47 -4.60 -21.87 29.44
N HIS A 48 -4.22 -20.62 29.23
CA HIS A 48 -4.54 -19.93 27.98
C HIS A 48 -3.91 -20.75 26.86
N ALA A 49 -4.72 -21.43 26.04
CA ALA A 49 -4.25 -21.98 24.79
C ALA A 49 -3.81 -20.79 23.92
N ILE A 50 -2.52 -20.65 23.70
CA ILE A 50 -1.99 -19.64 22.78
C ILE A 50 -2.49 -20.03 21.39
N GLU A 51 -3.44 -19.28 20.84
CA GLU A 51 -3.75 -19.36 19.41
C GLU A 51 -2.56 -18.73 18.66
N TYR A 52 -1.84 -19.56 17.90
CA TYR A 52 -0.70 -19.10 17.11
C TYR A 52 -1.14 -18.19 15.97
N THR A 53 -0.19 -17.43 15.41
CA THR A 53 -0.47 -16.43 14.37
C THR A 53 -0.95 -17.05 13.06
N ARG A 54 -1.78 -16.32 12.30
CA ARG A 54 -2.23 -16.70 10.94
C ARG A 54 -1.07 -16.83 9.95
N GLY A 55 0.06 -16.22 10.28
CA GLY A 55 1.32 -16.33 9.58
C GLY A 55 1.57 -15.18 8.63
N ILE A 56 2.60 -15.38 7.83
CA ILE A 56 3.21 -14.36 7.00
C ILE A 56 2.38 -14.10 5.75
N GLY A 57 2.17 -12.82 5.40
CA GLY A 57 1.38 -12.42 4.24
C GLY A 57 -0.14 -12.62 4.40
N VAL A 58 -0.60 -13.08 5.57
CA VAL A 58 -2.00 -13.32 5.87
C VAL A 58 -2.45 -12.33 6.95
N TYR A 59 -3.04 -11.21 6.51
CA TYR A 59 -3.36 -10.08 7.37
C TYR A 59 -4.86 -10.00 7.76
N PRO A 60 -5.18 -9.52 8.97
CA PRO A 60 -4.25 -9.29 10.08
C PRO A 60 -3.67 -10.62 10.57
N GLY A 61 -2.40 -10.62 10.99
CA GLY A 61 -1.69 -11.82 11.38
C GLY A 61 -2.08 -12.32 12.78
N GLU A 62 -2.57 -11.41 13.63
CA GLU A 62 -3.12 -11.73 14.95
C GLU A 62 -4.53 -12.34 14.83
N PRO A 63 -4.75 -13.60 15.24
CA PRO A 63 -6.05 -14.27 15.08
C PRO A 63 -7.20 -13.54 15.77
N SER A 64 -6.96 -12.90 16.92
CA SER A 64 -8.01 -12.17 17.65
C SER A 64 -8.43 -10.87 16.97
N ALA A 65 -7.67 -10.40 15.98
CA ALA A 65 -8.01 -9.23 15.16
C ALA A 65 -8.55 -9.63 13.77
N ASP A 66 -8.57 -10.93 13.43
CA ASP A 66 -9.13 -11.43 12.17
C ASP A 66 -10.64 -11.63 12.28
N PHE A 67 -11.37 -10.67 11.73
CA PHE A 67 -12.82 -10.68 11.64
C PHE A 67 -13.34 -11.21 10.29
N GLY A 68 -12.47 -11.75 9.44
CA GLY A 68 -12.85 -12.37 8.18
C GLY A 68 -13.68 -13.65 8.39
N PRO A 69 -14.62 -13.97 7.50
CA PRO A 69 -15.39 -15.21 7.60
C PRO A 69 -14.48 -16.44 7.58
N THR A 70 -14.90 -17.48 8.30
CA THR A 70 -14.27 -18.80 8.21
C THR A 70 -14.91 -19.60 7.09
N LEU A 71 -14.11 -20.12 6.15
CA LEU A 71 -14.58 -21.02 5.11
C LEU A 71 -14.73 -22.43 5.68
N VAL A 72 -15.96 -22.88 5.86
CA VAL A 72 -16.28 -24.20 6.45
C VAL A 72 -16.71 -25.17 5.36
N PRO A 73 -16.13 -26.38 5.26
CA PRO A 73 -16.59 -27.40 4.32
C PRO A 73 -18.07 -27.69 4.46
N ASP A 74 -18.78 -27.82 3.33
CA ASP A 74 -20.18 -28.25 3.28
C ASP A 74 -20.38 -29.34 2.22
N ALA A 75 -20.29 -30.59 2.67
CA ALA A 75 -20.44 -31.76 1.82
C ALA A 75 -21.89 -32.14 1.50
N THR A 76 -22.89 -31.50 2.13
CA THR A 76 -24.27 -32.01 2.13
C THR A 76 -25.23 -31.15 1.31
N THR A 77 -25.05 -29.84 1.33
CA THR A 77 -25.98 -28.91 0.68
C THR A 77 -25.81 -28.93 -0.83
N TYR A 78 -26.89 -29.29 -1.54
CA TYR A 78 -26.96 -29.15 -3.00
C TYR A 78 -27.19 -27.69 -3.38
N ARG A 79 -26.26 -27.07 -4.11
CA ARG A 79 -26.28 -25.65 -4.44
C ARG A 79 -25.49 -25.33 -5.70
N ASN A 80 -25.58 -24.07 -6.17
CA ASN A 80 -24.57 -23.52 -7.08
C ASN A 80 -23.25 -23.35 -6.32
N LEU A 81 -22.30 -24.24 -6.59
CA LEU A 81 -20.97 -24.26 -5.99
C LEU A 81 -20.06 -23.15 -6.54
N ALA A 82 -20.36 -22.62 -7.73
CA ALA A 82 -19.60 -21.55 -8.36
C ALA A 82 -20.00 -20.15 -7.85
N LEU A 83 -21.17 -20.00 -7.22
CA LEU A 83 -21.64 -18.71 -6.70
C LEU A 83 -20.61 -18.13 -5.71
N LEU A 84 -20.16 -16.90 -6.00
CA LEU A 84 -19.17 -16.16 -5.22
C LEU A 84 -17.91 -17.00 -5.01
N ARG A 85 -17.30 -17.44 -6.12
CA ARG A 85 -16.02 -18.15 -6.15
C ARG A 85 -15.03 -17.51 -7.12
N PRO A 86 -13.72 -17.68 -6.89
CA PRO A 86 -12.71 -17.10 -7.76
C PRO A 86 -12.83 -17.67 -9.16
N ALA A 87 -12.81 -16.79 -10.16
CA ALA A 87 -12.83 -17.16 -11.56
C ALA A 87 -11.67 -16.51 -12.31
N TYR A 88 -11.20 -17.18 -13.36
CA TYR A 88 -10.01 -16.86 -14.12
C TYR A 88 -10.32 -16.95 -15.61
N HIS A 89 -9.62 -16.16 -16.43
CA HIS A 89 -9.79 -16.16 -17.89
C HIS A 89 -8.45 -16.26 -18.63
N SER A 90 -8.51 -16.69 -19.89
CA SER A 90 -7.41 -16.55 -20.86
C SER A 90 -7.12 -15.09 -21.22
N SER A 91 -8.18 -14.30 -21.36
CA SER A 91 -8.12 -12.89 -21.71
C SER A 91 -9.39 -12.16 -21.25
N SER A 92 -9.34 -10.83 -21.20
CA SER A 92 -10.54 -10.00 -21.11
C SER A 92 -10.38 -8.75 -21.97
N TYR A 93 -11.50 -8.29 -22.52
CA TYR A 93 -11.55 -7.12 -23.38
C TYR A 93 -10.99 -5.86 -22.69
N ASP A 94 -11.43 -5.61 -21.45
CA ASP A 94 -11.02 -4.48 -20.60
C ASP A 94 -10.87 -4.94 -19.12
N TYR A 95 -10.85 -4.00 -18.18
CA TYR A 95 -10.77 -4.25 -16.73
C TYR A 95 -12.14 -4.35 -16.06
N ASN A 96 -13.22 -4.17 -16.82
CA ASN A 96 -14.60 -4.19 -16.34
C ASN A 96 -15.24 -5.55 -16.59
N LEU A 97 -14.96 -6.17 -17.73
CA LEU A 97 -15.60 -7.41 -18.22
C LEU A 97 -14.73 -8.64 -17.94
N THR A 98 -14.46 -8.88 -16.66
CA THR A 98 -13.51 -9.90 -16.19
C THR A 98 -14.19 -11.19 -15.73
N ALA A 99 -13.38 -12.22 -15.43
CA ALA A 99 -13.90 -13.56 -15.13
C ALA A 99 -14.72 -13.60 -13.85
N GLN A 100 -14.38 -12.80 -12.83
CA GLN A 100 -15.09 -12.74 -11.55
C GLN A 100 -16.62 -12.58 -11.72
N LEU A 101 -17.06 -11.86 -12.74
CA LEU A 101 -18.47 -11.58 -13.00
C LEU A 101 -19.29 -12.84 -13.32
N ILE A 102 -18.69 -13.90 -13.87
CA ILE A 102 -19.45 -15.12 -14.24
C ILE A 102 -19.92 -15.93 -13.03
N THR A 103 -19.59 -15.48 -11.82
CA THR A 103 -19.89 -16.18 -10.56
C THR A 103 -20.58 -15.27 -9.54
N ASP A 104 -20.92 -14.03 -9.91
CA ASP A 104 -21.48 -13.07 -8.96
C ASP A 104 -22.98 -13.24 -8.71
N GLY A 105 -23.63 -14.14 -9.45
CA GLY A 105 -25.05 -14.47 -9.33
C GLY A 105 -25.96 -13.59 -10.17
N MET A 106 -25.44 -12.57 -10.85
CA MET A 106 -26.21 -11.68 -11.72
C MET A 106 -26.24 -12.19 -13.17
N LYS A 107 -27.41 -12.09 -13.80
CA LYS A 107 -27.65 -12.55 -15.17
C LYS A 107 -28.02 -11.38 -16.05
N SER A 108 -27.08 -10.94 -16.87
CA SER A 108 -27.23 -9.88 -17.86
C SER A 108 -27.57 -10.48 -19.22
N GLU A 109 -28.52 -9.89 -19.92
CA GLU A 109 -28.90 -10.29 -21.30
C GLU A 109 -28.43 -9.26 -22.34
N GLY A 110 -28.23 -8.00 -21.93
CA GLY A 110 -27.81 -6.91 -22.80
C GLY A 110 -26.31 -6.94 -23.12
N LEU A 111 -25.95 -6.42 -24.30
CA LEU A 111 -24.54 -6.28 -24.69
C LEU A 111 -23.81 -5.31 -23.73
N PRO A 112 -22.67 -5.71 -23.14
CA PRO A 112 -21.89 -4.81 -22.30
C PRO A 112 -21.35 -3.65 -23.13
N LYS A 113 -21.32 -2.45 -22.55
CA LYS A 113 -20.70 -1.28 -23.19
C LYS A 113 -19.19 -1.39 -23.15
N TRP A 114 -18.53 -0.95 -24.22
CA TRP A 114 -17.08 -0.93 -24.33
C TRP A 114 -16.63 0.16 -25.29
N ILE A 115 -15.34 0.52 -25.24
CA ILE A 115 -14.77 1.54 -26.12
C ILE A 115 -13.52 1.03 -26.86
N VAL A 116 -13.33 1.54 -28.07
CA VAL A 116 -12.06 1.48 -28.80
C VAL A 116 -11.65 2.91 -29.10
N VAL A 117 -10.42 3.25 -28.77
CA VAL A 117 -9.75 4.45 -29.26
C VAL A 117 -8.73 4.00 -30.28
N SER A 118 -8.67 4.67 -31.43
CA SER A 118 -7.69 4.39 -32.48
C SER A 118 -7.00 5.68 -32.91
N GLU A 119 -5.71 5.57 -33.19
CA GLU A 119 -4.93 6.61 -33.85
C GLU A 119 -4.58 6.11 -35.27
N PRO A 120 -4.76 6.91 -36.34
CA PRO A 120 -4.64 6.44 -37.72
C PRO A 120 -3.32 5.77 -38.09
N SER A 121 -2.20 6.22 -37.50
CA SER A 121 -0.88 5.65 -37.76
C SER A 121 -0.58 4.39 -36.95
N GLN A 122 -1.25 4.19 -35.81
CA GLN A 122 -1.01 3.09 -34.86
C GLN A 122 -2.11 2.02 -34.85
N GLY A 123 -3.32 2.35 -35.31
CA GLY A 123 -4.51 1.52 -35.16
C GLY A 123 -5.13 1.60 -33.76
N PRO A 124 -5.85 0.56 -33.30
CA PRO A 124 -6.44 0.52 -31.97
C PRO A 124 -5.39 0.65 -30.86
N ILE A 125 -5.65 1.55 -29.92
CA ILE A 125 -4.84 1.75 -28.73
C ILE A 125 -4.96 0.53 -27.81
N SER A 126 -3.84 0.16 -27.20
CA SER A 126 -3.71 -0.98 -26.31
C SER A 126 -4.62 -0.89 -25.08
N LYS A 127 -4.87 -2.03 -24.42
CA LYS A 127 -5.83 -2.15 -23.32
C LYS A 127 -5.52 -1.20 -22.16
N GLU A 128 -4.25 -1.03 -21.86
CA GLU A 128 -3.72 -0.22 -20.77
C GLU A 128 -3.81 1.29 -21.02
N ASN A 129 -3.93 1.73 -22.29
CA ASN A 129 -3.93 3.16 -22.66
C ASN A 129 -5.23 3.63 -23.32
N ARG A 130 -6.15 2.72 -23.68
CA ARG A 130 -7.33 3.09 -24.48
C ARG A 130 -8.30 4.03 -23.78
N GLU A 131 -8.31 4.07 -22.46
CA GLU A 131 -9.22 4.91 -21.68
C GLU A 131 -8.60 6.24 -21.24
N THR A 132 -7.33 6.48 -21.58
CA THR A 132 -6.54 7.64 -21.13
C THR A 132 -7.24 8.99 -21.41
N ILE A 133 -7.91 9.14 -22.56
CA ILE A 133 -8.59 10.40 -22.92
C ILE A 133 -10.03 10.50 -22.39
N VAL A 134 -10.48 9.55 -21.57
CA VAL A 134 -11.84 9.53 -20.99
C VAL A 134 -11.81 9.20 -19.48
N ASP A 135 -10.64 9.19 -18.86
CA ASP A 135 -10.40 8.75 -17.48
C ASP A 135 -10.65 9.83 -16.41
N HIS A 136 -11.07 11.04 -16.80
CA HIS A 136 -11.24 12.22 -15.92
C HIS A 136 -9.92 12.77 -15.33
N ALA A 137 -8.78 12.45 -15.94
CA ALA A 137 -7.49 13.03 -15.60
C ALA A 137 -6.91 13.74 -16.85
N PRO A 138 -7.28 15.00 -17.14
CA PRO A 138 -6.85 15.70 -18.36
C PRO A 138 -5.33 15.87 -18.50
N MET A 139 -4.58 15.65 -17.43
CA MET A 139 -3.12 15.58 -17.39
C MET A 139 -2.55 14.31 -18.03
N ASN A 140 -3.34 13.24 -18.06
CA ASN A 140 -3.04 12.00 -18.76
C ASN A 140 -3.35 12.17 -20.25
N ALA A 141 -2.50 12.94 -20.96
CA ALA A 141 -2.74 13.19 -22.37
C ALA A 141 -2.10 12.15 -23.29
N MET A 142 -2.80 11.84 -24.38
CA MET A 142 -2.26 11.14 -25.54
C MET A 142 -1.59 12.13 -26.50
N GLU A 143 -0.42 11.76 -27.03
CA GLU A 143 0.29 12.58 -28.02
C GLU A 143 0.04 12.06 -29.44
N PHE A 144 -0.16 12.98 -30.38
CA PHE A 144 -0.25 12.68 -31.81
C PHE A 144 0.33 13.81 -32.66
N HIS A 145 0.74 13.49 -33.89
CA HIS A 145 1.59 14.36 -34.70
C HIS A 145 0.95 14.79 -36.02
N GLY A 146 1.32 16.00 -36.47
CA GLY A 146 0.97 16.55 -37.77
C GLY A 146 0.07 17.78 -37.70
N MET A 147 -0.05 18.47 -38.84
CA MET A 147 -0.87 19.70 -38.94
C MET A 147 -2.37 19.44 -38.85
N ARG A 148 -2.81 18.23 -39.23
CA ARG A 148 -4.16 17.71 -39.01
C ARG A 148 -4.01 16.32 -38.46
N ALA A 149 -4.43 16.13 -37.23
CA ALA A 149 -4.32 14.87 -36.55
C ALA A 149 -5.63 14.55 -35.84
N HIS A 150 -5.98 13.28 -35.77
CA HIS A 150 -7.24 12.86 -35.21
C HIS A 150 -7.15 11.55 -34.45
N VAL A 151 -8.07 11.38 -33.51
CA VAL A 151 -8.37 10.11 -32.87
C VAL A 151 -9.78 9.68 -33.22
N ASP A 152 -9.95 8.39 -33.46
CA ASP A 152 -11.25 7.77 -33.73
C ASP A 152 -11.70 7.01 -32.48
N ILE A 153 -12.90 7.30 -32.00
CA ILE A 153 -13.53 6.67 -30.83
C ILE A 153 -14.74 5.88 -31.33
N GLN A 154 -14.73 4.58 -31.05
CA GLN A 154 -15.87 3.68 -31.24
C GLN A 154 -16.51 3.36 -29.89
N LEU A 155 -17.82 3.55 -29.81
CA LEU A 155 -18.64 3.23 -28.64
C LEU A 155 -19.44 1.94 -28.92
N GLY A 156 -18.96 0.80 -28.44
CA GLY A 156 -19.58 -0.50 -28.64
C GLY A 156 -20.59 -0.89 -27.56
N GLY A 157 -21.46 -1.86 -27.89
CA GLY A 157 -22.40 -2.48 -26.95
C GLY A 157 -23.56 -1.60 -26.48
N GLY A 158 -24.34 -2.07 -25.50
CA GLY A 158 -25.59 -1.42 -25.05
C GLY A 158 -26.71 -1.43 -26.11
N ASP A 159 -27.95 -1.22 -25.66
CA ASP A 159 -29.16 -1.36 -26.50
C ASP A 159 -29.25 -0.28 -27.59
N SER A 160 -28.79 0.93 -27.30
CA SER A 160 -28.75 2.05 -28.24
C SER A 160 -27.46 2.84 -28.12
N ALA A 161 -27.08 3.52 -29.20
CA ALA A 161 -26.00 4.51 -29.14
C ALA A 161 -26.39 5.65 -28.18
N PRO A 162 -25.42 6.20 -27.41
CA PRO A 162 -25.69 7.33 -26.54
C PRO A 162 -26.08 8.56 -27.38
N GLU A 163 -26.97 9.37 -26.83
CA GLU A 163 -27.31 10.67 -27.40
C GLU A 163 -26.27 11.70 -27.00
N ILE A 164 -25.62 12.30 -27.98
CA ILE A 164 -24.60 13.32 -27.77
C ILE A 164 -25.02 14.58 -28.52
N ASP A 165 -25.12 15.72 -27.85
CA ASP A 165 -25.33 17.01 -28.53
C ASP A 165 -24.10 17.92 -28.48
N ARG A 166 -23.10 17.55 -27.66
CA ARG A 166 -21.95 18.41 -27.44
C ARG A 166 -20.74 17.61 -26.96
N ILE A 167 -19.55 18.03 -27.34
CA ILE A 167 -18.27 17.43 -26.92
C ILE A 167 -17.34 18.54 -26.44
N GLN A 168 -16.75 18.36 -25.27
CA GLN A 168 -15.68 19.22 -24.76
C GLN A 168 -14.34 18.49 -24.89
N LEU A 169 -13.34 19.19 -25.39
CA LEU A 169 -11.97 18.67 -25.47
C LEU A 169 -11.10 19.35 -24.42
N PHE A 170 -10.05 18.66 -23.99
CA PHE A 170 -8.93 19.25 -23.25
C PHE A 170 -7.69 18.99 -24.08
N VAL A 171 -7.14 20.05 -24.66
CA VAL A 171 -6.11 19.92 -25.69
C VAL A 171 -5.00 20.94 -25.50
N VAL A 172 -3.77 20.46 -25.59
CA VAL A 172 -2.57 21.29 -25.71
C VAL A 172 -2.17 21.34 -27.18
N SER A 173 -2.11 22.55 -27.73
CA SER A 173 -1.76 22.77 -29.13
C SER A 173 -0.25 22.69 -29.38
N PRO A 174 0.18 22.45 -30.63
CA PRO A 174 1.57 22.59 -31.02
C PRO A 174 2.09 24.00 -30.75
N TYR A 175 3.33 24.11 -30.30
CA TYR A 175 3.93 25.41 -29.93
C TYR A 175 4.08 26.37 -31.11
N GLN A 176 4.07 25.85 -32.34
CA GLN A 176 4.15 26.65 -33.56
C GLN A 176 2.80 27.23 -33.98
N ALA A 177 1.70 26.81 -33.36
CA ALA A 177 0.37 27.22 -33.75
C ALA A 177 -0.08 28.48 -32.99
N SER A 178 -0.75 29.41 -33.70
CA SER A 178 -1.46 30.52 -33.06
C SER A 178 -2.91 30.11 -32.81
N ALA A 179 -3.54 30.60 -31.74
CA ALA A 179 -4.93 30.27 -31.42
C ALA A 179 -5.88 30.51 -32.62
N ALA A 180 -5.67 31.59 -33.37
CA ALA A 180 -6.46 31.94 -34.55
C ALA A 180 -6.33 30.94 -35.72
N SER A 181 -5.28 30.11 -35.76
CA SER A 181 -5.11 29.09 -36.79
C SER A 181 -5.67 27.72 -36.40
N LEU A 182 -6.15 27.56 -35.16
CA LEU A 182 -6.61 26.28 -34.65
C LEU A 182 -8.09 26.02 -35.00
N THR A 183 -8.37 24.80 -35.44
CA THR A 183 -9.73 24.31 -35.67
C THR A 183 -9.88 22.92 -35.05
N PHE A 184 -10.99 22.72 -34.36
CA PHE A 184 -11.38 21.44 -33.77
C PHE A 184 -12.64 20.95 -34.46
N THR A 185 -12.60 19.73 -35.00
CA THR A 185 -13.70 19.18 -35.80
C THR A 185 -14.15 17.85 -35.26
N ILE A 186 -15.46 17.70 -35.06
CA ILE A 186 -16.10 16.46 -34.69
C ILE A 186 -16.79 15.90 -35.93
N SER A 187 -16.43 14.67 -36.30
CA SER A 187 -17.11 13.93 -37.35
C SER A 187 -17.69 12.64 -36.81
N THR A 188 -18.80 12.19 -37.39
CA THR A 188 -19.43 10.90 -37.07
C THR A 188 -19.44 9.98 -38.27
N SER A 189 -19.60 8.69 -38.03
CA SER A 189 -19.68 7.66 -39.07
C SER A 189 -20.66 6.57 -38.66
N GLU A 190 -21.33 5.96 -39.64
CA GLU A 190 -22.18 4.78 -39.42
C GLU A 190 -21.37 3.47 -39.51
N ASP A 191 -20.26 3.47 -40.25
CA ASP A 191 -19.47 2.28 -40.57
C ASP A 191 -17.99 2.37 -40.15
N GLY A 192 -17.60 3.49 -39.54
CA GLY A 192 -16.22 3.81 -39.15
C GLY A 192 -15.30 4.12 -40.34
N ARG A 193 -15.83 4.28 -41.55
CA ARG A 193 -15.06 4.50 -42.79
C ARG A 193 -15.44 5.79 -43.48
N VAL A 194 -16.73 6.06 -43.60
CA VAL A 194 -17.25 7.29 -44.21
C VAL A 194 -17.62 8.27 -43.11
N TRP A 195 -16.91 9.39 -43.06
CA TRP A 195 -17.02 10.38 -41.99
C TRP A 195 -17.76 11.62 -42.47
N GLN A 196 -18.70 12.10 -41.66
CA GLN A 196 -19.43 13.33 -41.88
C GLN A 196 -19.17 14.29 -40.72
N THR A 197 -18.75 15.52 -41.02
CA THR A 197 -18.61 16.57 -40.02
C THR A 197 -19.96 16.94 -39.42
N VAL A 198 -20.05 16.89 -38.10
CA VAL A 198 -21.26 17.20 -37.33
C VAL A 198 -21.06 18.36 -36.36
N GLY A 199 -19.85 18.83 -36.16
CA GLY A 199 -19.57 20.02 -35.36
C GLY A 199 -18.16 20.51 -35.59
N SER A 200 -17.94 21.81 -35.47
CA SER A 200 -16.61 22.41 -35.53
C SER A 200 -16.55 23.68 -34.69
N ALA A 201 -15.39 23.96 -34.13
CA ALA A 201 -15.11 25.22 -33.43
C ALA A 201 -13.69 25.68 -33.73
N SER A 202 -13.50 26.99 -33.87
CA SER A 202 -12.17 27.60 -33.72
C SER A 202 -11.74 27.56 -32.26
N ALA A 203 -10.44 27.76 -31.98
CA ALA A 203 -9.99 27.82 -30.59
C ALA A 203 -10.70 28.94 -29.81
N PRO A 204 -11.17 28.64 -28.58
CA PRO A 204 -11.59 29.68 -27.64
C PRO A 204 -10.36 30.46 -27.15
N GLU A 205 -10.61 31.44 -26.28
CA GLU A 205 -9.53 31.99 -25.46
C GLU A 205 -8.82 30.86 -24.71
N PRO A 206 -7.48 30.92 -24.57
CA PRO A 206 -6.73 29.91 -23.84
C PRO A 206 -7.28 29.69 -22.44
N ALA A 207 -7.41 28.42 -22.05
CA ALA A 207 -7.86 28.05 -20.72
C ALA A 207 -6.78 28.38 -19.67
N SER A 208 -7.23 28.64 -18.44
CA SER A 208 -6.33 28.85 -17.32
C SER A 208 -5.53 27.58 -17.03
N THR A 209 -4.24 27.74 -16.78
CA THR A 209 -3.37 26.67 -16.25
C THR A 209 -3.37 26.64 -14.71
N ALA A 210 -4.14 27.50 -14.05
CA ALA A 210 -4.29 27.46 -12.59
C ALA A 210 -4.93 26.14 -12.15
N GLY A 211 -4.35 25.50 -11.12
CA GLY A 211 -4.76 24.17 -10.65
C GLY A 211 -4.13 23.00 -11.41
N TYR A 212 -3.30 23.28 -12.42
CA TYR A 212 -2.47 22.29 -13.10
C TYR A 212 -0.99 22.47 -12.71
N PRO A 213 -0.14 21.47 -12.96
CA PRO A 213 1.30 21.59 -12.78
C PRO A 213 1.88 22.85 -13.44
N PRO A 214 2.89 23.50 -12.80
CA PRO A 214 3.50 24.74 -13.30
C PRO A 214 4.06 24.65 -14.73
N ASP A 215 4.40 23.44 -15.18
CA ASP A 215 4.97 23.12 -16.48
C ASP A 215 4.07 22.22 -17.34
N PHE A 216 2.78 22.08 -16.97
CA PHE A 216 1.81 21.25 -17.70
C PHE A 216 1.82 21.53 -19.21
N CYS A 217 1.76 22.82 -19.55
CA CYS A 217 1.85 23.33 -20.90
C CYS A 217 2.33 24.79 -20.89
N PRO A 218 2.91 25.27 -22.00
CA PRO A 218 3.21 26.69 -22.13
C PRO A 218 1.95 27.57 -22.05
N PRO A 219 2.08 28.82 -21.55
CA PRO A 219 0.97 29.78 -21.56
C PRO A 219 0.38 29.94 -22.96
N ASN A 220 -0.94 30.08 -23.03
CA ASN A 220 -1.71 30.26 -24.27
C ASN A 220 -1.79 29.04 -25.21
N HIS A 221 -1.32 27.86 -24.79
CA HIS A 221 -1.39 26.63 -25.60
C HIS A 221 -2.40 25.59 -25.10
N PHE A 222 -3.05 25.80 -23.95
CA PHE A 222 -4.10 24.93 -23.44
C PHE A 222 -5.48 25.48 -23.79
N PHE A 223 -6.32 24.63 -24.37
CA PHE A 223 -7.65 24.99 -24.82
C PHE A 223 -8.67 23.95 -24.34
N THR A 224 -9.85 24.43 -23.97
CA THR A 224 -11.00 23.58 -23.64
C THR A 224 -12.18 23.87 -24.57
N PRO A 225 -12.06 23.63 -25.89
CA PRO A 225 -13.12 23.96 -26.84
C PRO A 225 -14.38 23.15 -26.53
N PHE A 226 -15.51 23.83 -26.51
CA PHE A 226 -16.82 23.23 -26.33
C PHE A 226 -17.55 23.22 -27.67
N ILE A 227 -17.63 22.05 -28.30
CA ILE A 227 -18.11 21.90 -29.68
C ILE A 227 -19.55 21.41 -29.65
N THR A 228 -20.48 22.27 -30.08
CA THR A 228 -21.90 21.92 -30.24
C THR A 228 -22.09 21.19 -31.56
N LEU A 229 -22.81 20.07 -31.53
CA LEU A 229 -23.13 19.32 -32.74
C LEU A 229 -24.34 19.94 -33.44
N ASN A 230 -24.36 19.87 -34.77
CA ASN A 230 -25.41 20.40 -35.65
C ASN A 230 -26.79 19.82 -35.32
N SER A 231 -26.83 18.63 -34.71
CA SER A 231 -28.00 17.97 -34.16
C SER A 231 -27.56 16.93 -33.12
N VAL A 232 -28.49 16.43 -32.31
CA VAL A 232 -28.23 15.31 -31.39
C VAL A 232 -27.75 14.09 -32.20
N SER A 233 -26.51 13.70 -32.00
CA SER A 233 -25.90 12.51 -32.60
C SER A 233 -26.29 11.25 -31.84
N ARG A 234 -26.57 10.18 -32.57
CA ARG A 234 -26.68 8.80 -32.08
C ARG A 234 -25.66 7.90 -32.75
N SER A 235 -24.52 8.47 -33.14
CA SER A 235 -23.43 7.73 -33.77
C SER A 235 -22.72 6.82 -32.78
N ARG A 236 -22.16 5.71 -33.31
CA ARG A 236 -21.25 4.81 -32.60
C ARG A 236 -19.79 5.17 -32.84
N PHE A 237 -19.50 5.99 -33.85
CA PHE A 237 -18.14 6.35 -34.26
C PHE A 237 -18.00 7.87 -34.24
N TYR A 238 -16.98 8.36 -33.54
CA TYR A 238 -16.63 9.77 -33.43
C TYR A 238 -15.18 9.96 -33.81
N ARG A 239 -14.91 10.95 -34.65
CA ARG A 239 -13.56 11.39 -35.01
C ARG A 239 -13.34 12.76 -34.41
N ILE A 240 -12.30 12.86 -33.60
CA ILE A 240 -11.88 14.11 -32.96
C ILE A 240 -10.65 14.59 -33.71
N GLU A 241 -10.82 15.57 -34.59
CA GLU A 241 -9.72 16.15 -35.37
C GLU A 241 -9.28 17.48 -34.77
N CYS A 242 -7.98 17.62 -34.55
CA CYS A 242 -7.31 18.87 -34.21
C CYS A 242 -6.46 19.30 -35.42
N ALA A 243 -6.69 20.53 -35.88
CA ALA A 243 -6.03 21.07 -37.06
C ALA A 243 -5.43 22.46 -36.76
N MET A 244 -4.29 22.74 -37.37
CA MET A 244 -3.69 24.07 -37.42
C MET A 244 -3.52 24.54 -38.86
N GLY A 245 -3.89 25.78 -39.15
CA GLY A 245 -3.57 26.46 -40.41
C GLY A 245 -2.11 26.94 -40.43
N SER A 246 -1.50 27.01 -41.62
CA SER A 246 -0.19 27.66 -41.81
C SER A 246 -0.22 28.68 -42.94
N ALA A 247 0.70 29.65 -42.89
CA ALA A 247 1.06 30.51 -44.02
C ALA A 247 2.17 29.91 -44.91
N ASN A 248 2.77 28.76 -44.56
CA ASN A 248 3.85 28.07 -45.30
C ASN A 248 3.85 26.55 -44.99
N GLU A 249 3.23 25.74 -45.85
CA GLU A 249 2.94 24.31 -45.62
C GLU A 249 4.16 23.37 -45.60
N ASN A 250 5.33 23.80 -46.12
CA ASN A 250 6.44 22.88 -46.39
C ASN A 250 7.57 22.83 -45.33
N ALA A 251 7.54 23.66 -44.27
CA ALA A 251 8.65 23.76 -43.31
C ALA A 251 8.33 23.37 -41.86
N GLN A 252 7.06 23.10 -41.49
CA GLN A 252 6.65 22.89 -40.09
C GLN A 252 5.91 21.57 -39.79
N ALA A 253 5.57 20.76 -40.80
CA ALA A 253 4.78 19.54 -40.60
C ALA A 253 5.48 18.45 -39.77
N SER A 254 6.83 18.43 -39.71
CA SER A 254 7.63 17.40 -39.03
C SER A 254 7.84 17.64 -37.52
N GLY A 255 7.19 18.65 -36.92
CA GLY A 255 7.35 18.97 -35.49
C GLY A 255 6.08 19.41 -34.75
N ALA A 256 4.91 19.34 -35.38
CA ALA A 256 3.64 19.67 -34.73
C ALA A 256 3.15 18.50 -33.88
N THR A 257 3.14 18.68 -32.55
CA THR A 257 2.67 17.67 -31.59
C THR A 257 1.50 18.23 -30.81
N TRP A 258 0.40 17.50 -30.81
CA TRP A 258 -0.79 17.78 -30.01
C TRP A 258 -0.81 16.87 -28.80
N LYS A 259 -1.36 17.36 -27.69
CA LYS A 259 -1.71 16.51 -26.55
C LYS A 259 -3.21 16.59 -26.32
N LEU A 260 -3.91 15.46 -26.41
CA LEU A 260 -5.33 15.37 -26.06
C LEU A 260 -5.44 14.72 -24.69
N GLY A 261 -5.81 15.51 -23.70
CA GLY A 261 -5.98 15.11 -22.31
C GLY A 261 -7.33 14.44 -22.06
N GLN A 262 -8.39 14.96 -22.67
CA GLN A 262 -9.74 14.50 -22.38
C GLN A 262 -10.72 14.80 -23.51
N VAL A 263 -11.66 13.88 -23.72
CA VAL A 263 -12.82 14.00 -24.59
C VAL A 263 -14.07 13.73 -23.74
N ALA A 264 -14.74 14.79 -23.32
CA ALA A 264 -15.96 14.70 -22.51
C ALA A 264 -17.19 14.84 -23.41
N PHE A 265 -18.04 13.82 -23.40
CA PHE A 265 -19.29 13.78 -24.16
C PHE A 265 -20.44 14.31 -23.30
N TYR A 266 -21.37 15.04 -23.90
CA TYR A 266 -22.49 15.65 -23.17
C TYR A 266 -23.82 15.45 -23.87
N LYS A 267 -24.86 15.38 -23.03
CA LYS A 267 -26.27 15.53 -23.40
C LYS A 267 -26.91 16.59 -22.51
N GLY A 268 -27.17 17.76 -23.08
CA GLY A 268 -27.53 18.94 -22.29
C GLY A 268 -26.42 19.27 -21.28
N ASP A 269 -26.79 19.39 -20.01
CA ASP A 269 -25.85 19.69 -18.91
C ASP A 269 -25.25 18.44 -18.27
N GLN A 270 -25.64 17.24 -18.71
CA GLN A 270 -25.12 16.00 -18.17
C GLN A 270 -23.97 15.48 -19.02
N ARG A 271 -22.88 15.11 -18.36
CA ARG A 271 -21.80 14.34 -18.98
C ARG A 271 -22.28 12.92 -19.25
N VAL A 272 -21.97 12.41 -20.43
CA VAL A 272 -22.23 11.02 -20.84
C VAL A 272 -20.92 10.26 -20.66
N GLU A 273 -20.88 9.37 -19.67
CA GLU A 273 -19.70 8.57 -19.39
C GLU A 273 -19.49 7.51 -20.47
N VAL A 274 -18.30 7.52 -21.06
CA VAL A 274 -17.86 6.57 -22.10
C VAL A 274 -16.48 6.02 -21.71
N GLY A 275 -16.37 4.71 -21.49
CA GLY A 275 -15.17 4.10 -20.90
C GLY A 275 -15.13 4.21 -19.37
N GLY A 276 -14.10 3.64 -18.74
CA GLY A 276 -13.94 3.62 -17.29
C GLY A 276 -14.94 2.69 -16.58
N PRO A 277 -14.94 2.67 -15.24
CA PRO A 277 -15.82 1.79 -14.48
C PRO A 277 -17.27 2.28 -14.40
N TYR A 278 -17.62 3.40 -15.06
CA TYR A 278 -18.90 4.10 -14.92
C TYR A 278 -20.13 3.32 -15.40
N SER A 279 -19.93 2.33 -16.28
CA SER A 279 -21.00 1.45 -16.76
C SER A 279 -20.79 0.03 -16.26
N PHE A 280 -21.81 -0.52 -15.60
CA PHE A 280 -21.78 -1.89 -15.08
C PHE A 280 -22.65 -2.84 -15.92
N THR A 281 -22.10 -4.00 -16.26
CA THR A 281 -22.81 -5.15 -16.80
C THR A 281 -22.13 -6.39 -16.24
N SER A 282 -22.87 -7.29 -15.60
CA SER A 282 -22.30 -8.55 -15.09
C SER A 282 -22.12 -9.53 -16.24
N ALA A 283 -20.93 -9.48 -16.87
CA ALA A 283 -20.48 -10.43 -17.87
C ALA A 283 -18.96 -10.39 -18.07
N TRP A 284 -18.37 -11.55 -18.33
CA TRP A 284 -17.03 -11.64 -18.90
C TRP A 284 -17.09 -11.49 -20.43
N MET A 285 -16.13 -10.78 -21.02
CA MET A 285 -15.96 -10.64 -22.46
C MET A 285 -14.52 -10.95 -22.86
N SER A 286 -14.32 -11.86 -23.81
CA SER A 286 -12.98 -12.20 -24.32
C SER A 286 -12.34 -11.03 -25.08
N ALA A 287 -10.99 -10.98 -25.10
CA ALA A 287 -10.27 -9.98 -25.87
C ALA A 287 -10.34 -10.22 -27.39
N GLY A 288 -10.59 -11.46 -27.82
CA GLY A 288 -10.68 -11.83 -29.22
C GLY A 288 -11.66 -12.96 -29.50
N THR A 289 -11.66 -13.42 -30.75
CA THR A 289 -12.53 -14.50 -31.28
C THR A 289 -11.83 -15.86 -31.38
N GLY A 290 -10.58 -15.94 -30.94
CA GLY A 290 -9.75 -17.15 -31.01
C GLY A 290 -10.17 -18.24 -30.03
N GLN A 291 -9.24 -19.13 -29.69
CA GLN A 291 -9.46 -20.07 -28.60
C GLN A 291 -9.33 -19.32 -27.26
N GLU A 292 -10.39 -19.36 -26.47
CA GLU A 292 -10.48 -18.68 -25.18
C GLU A 292 -11.00 -19.65 -24.12
N TRP A 293 -10.78 -19.33 -22.86
CA TRP A 293 -11.33 -20.08 -21.74
C TRP A 293 -11.65 -19.19 -20.55
N VAL A 294 -12.64 -19.63 -19.78
CA VAL A 294 -12.90 -19.16 -18.42
C VAL A 294 -13.05 -20.36 -17.50
N TYR A 295 -12.55 -20.27 -16.28
CA TYR A 295 -12.77 -21.32 -15.27
C TYR A 295 -13.05 -20.74 -13.89
N VAL A 296 -13.74 -21.51 -13.07
CA VAL A 296 -13.99 -21.23 -11.66
C VAL A 296 -13.22 -22.22 -10.79
N ASP A 297 -12.60 -21.72 -9.71
CA ASP A 297 -12.06 -22.52 -8.62
C ASP A 297 -13.13 -22.69 -7.54
N LEU A 298 -13.64 -23.91 -7.35
CA LEU A 298 -14.65 -24.22 -6.34
C LEU A 298 -14.07 -24.23 -4.91
N GLY A 299 -12.76 -24.02 -4.77
CA GLY A 299 -11.98 -24.00 -3.53
C GLY A 299 -11.56 -25.40 -3.06
N SER A 300 -12.36 -26.42 -3.34
CA SER A 300 -12.06 -27.82 -3.01
C SER A 300 -12.67 -28.76 -4.04
N LYS A 301 -12.27 -30.04 -3.98
CA LYS A 301 -12.85 -31.08 -4.84
C LYS A 301 -14.33 -31.27 -4.51
N CYS A 302 -15.19 -31.08 -5.51
CA CYS A 302 -16.64 -31.19 -5.39
C CYS A 302 -17.19 -32.35 -6.22
N GLN A 303 -18.45 -32.70 -5.98
CA GLN A 303 -19.27 -33.57 -6.84
C GLN A 303 -20.25 -32.70 -7.61
N ILE A 304 -20.23 -32.78 -8.93
CA ILE A 304 -20.93 -31.88 -9.85
C ILE A 304 -21.80 -32.71 -10.77
N ASP A 305 -23.08 -32.38 -10.90
CA ASP A 305 -24.01 -33.12 -11.77
C ASP A 305 -24.73 -32.25 -12.80
N ARG A 306 -24.60 -30.92 -12.71
CA ARG A 306 -25.22 -29.99 -13.64
C ARG A 306 -24.41 -28.70 -13.77
N VAL A 307 -24.27 -28.21 -14.99
CA VAL A 307 -23.63 -26.92 -15.31
C VAL A 307 -24.60 -26.10 -16.14
N LYS A 308 -24.79 -24.82 -15.78
CA LYS A 308 -25.60 -23.88 -16.57
C LYS A 308 -24.75 -22.71 -17.03
N LEU A 309 -24.83 -22.39 -18.31
CA LEU A 309 -24.14 -21.27 -18.93
C LEU A 309 -25.15 -20.26 -19.44
N TYR A 310 -24.96 -19.01 -19.09
CA TYR A 310 -25.75 -17.88 -19.55
C TYR A 310 -24.90 -17.05 -20.51
N TRP A 311 -25.33 -16.96 -21.76
CA TRP A 311 -24.60 -16.32 -22.84
C TRP A 311 -25.25 -15.02 -23.28
N ILE A 312 -24.42 -14.02 -23.57
CA ILE A 312 -24.78 -12.87 -24.40
C ILE A 312 -24.24 -13.08 -25.82
N ALA A 313 -23.01 -13.60 -25.95
CA ALA A 313 -22.41 -14.02 -27.22
C ALA A 313 -21.78 -15.40 -27.06
N ARG A 314 -22.38 -16.42 -27.68
CA ARG A 314 -22.06 -17.83 -27.42
C ARG A 314 -20.87 -18.36 -28.20
N ALA A 315 -20.33 -19.47 -27.73
CA ALA A 315 -19.46 -20.32 -28.54
C ALA A 315 -20.29 -21.23 -29.47
N LEU A 316 -19.83 -21.39 -30.70
CA LEU A 316 -20.32 -22.40 -31.66
C LEU A 316 -19.66 -23.77 -31.44
N GLN A 317 -18.39 -23.77 -31.00
CA GLN A 317 -17.63 -24.97 -30.65
C GLN A 317 -16.87 -24.75 -29.36
N GLY A 318 -16.69 -25.84 -28.60
CA GLY A 318 -16.04 -25.83 -27.31
C GLY A 318 -16.51 -26.99 -26.42
N SER A 319 -16.09 -26.97 -25.16
CA SER A 319 -16.50 -27.95 -24.15
C SER A 319 -16.53 -27.35 -22.75
N VAL A 320 -17.40 -27.90 -21.90
CA VAL A 320 -17.26 -27.78 -20.45
C VAL A 320 -16.29 -28.86 -19.98
N GLN A 321 -15.34 -28.48 -19.13
CA GLN A 321 -14.24 -29.30 -18.67
C GLN A 321 -14.11 -29.24 -17.15
N ILE A 322 -13.46 -30.26 -16.59
CA ILE A 322 -13.18 -30.36 -15.16
C ILE A 322 -11.71 -30.68 -14.92
N SER A 323 -11.16 -30.20 -13.80
CA SER A 323 -9.79 -30.48 -13.39
C SER A 323 -9.66 -30.55 -11.86
N ASP A 324 -8.64 -31.27 -11.41
CA ASP A 324 -8.23 -31.32 -10.01
C ASP A 324 -7.11 -30.29 -9.70
N ASP A 325 -6.35 -29.82 -10.72
CA ASP A 325 -5.11 -29.03 -10.61
C ASP A 325 -5.09 -27.74 -11.47
N ALA A 326 -6.11 -27.50 -12.29
CA ALA A 326 -6.22 -26.44 -13.30
C ALA A 326 -5.21 -26.54 -14.47
N GLU A 327 -4.52 -27.67 -14.61
CA GLU A 327 -3.51 -27.93 -15.64
C GLU A 327 -3.95 -29.09 -16.54
N SER A 328 -4.41 -30.17 -15.91
CA SER A 328 -4.90 -31.39 -16.55
C SER A 328 -6.43 -31.33 -16.63
N TRP A 329 -6.96 -31.16 -17.84
CA TRP A 329 -8.39 -30.95 -18.07
C TRP A 329 -9.06 -32.15 -18.75
N ARG A 330 -10.24 -32.52 -18.27
CA ARG A 330 -11.09 -33.58 -18.82
C ARG A 330 -12.38 -32.99 -19.36
N ASP A 331 -12.78 -33.35 -20.58
CA ASP A 331 -14.08 -32.95 -21.15
C ASP A 331 -15.24 -33.61 -20.40
N LEU A 332 -16.24 -32.80 -20.05
CA LEU A 332 -17.52 -33.25 -19.49
C LEU A 332 -18.64 -33.26 -20.53
N GLN A 333 -18.75 -32.19 -21.32
CA GLN A 333 -19.84 -32.01 -22.27
C GLN A 333 -19.39 -31.09 -23.42
N SER A 334 -19.71 -31.46 -24.66
CA SER A 334 -19.47 -30.60 -25.82
C SER A 334 -20.52 -29.48 -25.91
N LEU A 335 -20.08 -28.29 -26.34
CA LEU A 335 -20.95 -27.14 -26.64
C LEU A 335 -21.48 -27.15 -28.09
N ALA A 336 -20.99 -28.07 -28.94
CA ALA A 336 -21.37 -28.13 -30.35
C ALA A 336 -22.84 -28.53 -30.53
N GLY A 337 -23.54 -27.87 -31.46
CA GLY A 337 -24.92 -28.18 -31.82
C GLY A 337 -25.99 -27.70 -30.82
N LEU A 338 -25.59 -27.05 -29.72
CA LEU A 338 -26.51 -26.38 -28.80
C LEU A 338 -27.00 -25.03 -29.37
N SER A 339 -28.20 -24.60 -28.98
CA SER A 339 -28.83 -23.35 -29.44
C SER A 339 -29.53 -22.64 -28.29
N GLY A 340 -29.71 -21.32 -28.40
CA GLY A 340 -30.30 -20.47 -27.36
C GLY A 340 -29.27 -19.70 -26.53
N ALA A 341 -29.75 -18.89 -25.59
CA ALA A 341 -28.93 -18.06 -24.69
C ALA A 341 -28.53 -18.79 -23.40
N ILE A 342 -29.15 -19.93 -23.09
CA ILE A 342 -28.89 -20.70 -21.87
C ILE A 342 -28.59 -22.15 -22.27
N ASP A 343 -27.40 -22.63 -21.91
CA ASP A 343 -27.09 -24.06 -21.98
C ASP A 343 -27.29 -24.67 -20.57
N ASP A 344 -28.24 -25.59 -20.41
CA ASP A 344 -28.55 -26.28 -19.14
C ASP A 344 -28.10 -27.75 -19.23
N LEU A 345 -26.85 -27.99 -18.88
CA LEU A 345 -26.14 -29.23 -19.11
C LEU A 345 -26.25 -30.14 -17.88
N LYS A 346 -27.10 -31.16 -17.95
CA LYS A 346 -27.17 -32.22 -16.94
C LYS A 346 -26.19 -33.33 -17.30
N LEU A 347 -25.23 -33.62 -16.42
CA LEU A 347 -24.23 -34.63 -16.68
C LEU A 347 -24.87 -36.03 -16.59
N PRO A 348 -24.51 -36.98 -17.48
CA PRO A 348 -25.03 -38.35 -17.41
C PRO A 348 -24.71 -39.06 -16.09
N GLN A 349 -23.57 -38.71 -15.49
CA GLN A 349 -23.11 -39.15 -14.18
C GLN A 349 -22.43 -37.98 -13.46
N PRO A 350 -22.53 -37.87 -12.12
CA PRO A 350 -21.78 -36.87 -11.37
C PRO A 350 -20.27 -36.99 -11.63
N ALA A 351 -19.63 -35.85 -11.91
CA ALA A 351 -18.20 -35.72 -12.08
C ALA A 351 -17.56 -35.12 -10.83
N SER A 352 -16.27 -35.41 -10.60
CA SER A 352 -15.54 -34.87 -9.47
C SER A 352 -14.30 -34.07 -9.89
N GLY A 353 -14.11 -32.93 -9.24
CA GLY A 353 -12.98 -32.03 -9.47
C GLY A 353 -13.13 -30.72 -8.70
N ARG A 354 -12.06 -29.92 -8.69
CA ARG A 354 -12.00 -28.62 -8.02
C ARG A 354 -12.29 -27.47 -8.98
N TYR A 355 -11.87 -27.59 -10.22
CA TYR A 355 -12.00 -26.53 -11.22
C TYR A 355 -12.96 -26.94 -12.32
N VAL A 356 -13.80 -25.99 -12.74
CA VAL A 356 -14.70 -26.16 -13.89
C VAL A 356 -14.39 -25.09 -14.91
N ARG A 357 -14.11 -25.49 -16.16
CA ARG A 357 -13.73 -24.60 -17.26
C ARG A 357 -14.74 -24.68 -18.39
N VAL A 358 -14.97 -23.54 -19.02
CA VAL A 358 -15.61 -23.43 -20.33
C VAL A 358 -14.48 -23.16 -21.33
N LEU A 359 -14.16 -24.13 -22.17
CA LEU A 359 -13.24 -23.98 -23.29
C LEU A 359 -14.04 -23.60 -24.53
N MET A 360 -13.64 -22.54 -25.21
CA MET A 360 -14.34 -22.00 -26.37
C MET A 360 -13.37 -21.92 -27.54
N THR A 361 -13.70 -22.56 -28.66
CA THR A 361 -12.78 -22.71 -29.80
C THR A 361 -13.29 -22.04 -31.07
N GLN A 362 -14.57 -21.70 -31.14
CA GLN A 362 -15.15 -20.95 -32.25
C GLN A 362 -16.26 -20.01 -31.78
N ALA A 363 -16.11 -18.70 -32.01
CA ALA A 363 -17.10 -17.68 -31.65
C ALA A 363 -18.29 -17.63 -32.61
N SER A 364 -19.49 -17.34 -32.10
CA SER A 364 -20.67 -17.06 -32.93
C SER A 364 -20.79 -15.58 -33.33
N SER A 365 -20.00 -14.71 -32.72
CA SER A 365 -20.06 -13.26 -32.86
C SER A 365 -18.69 -12.67 -33.23
N PRO A 366 -18.62 -11.59 -34.03
CA PRO A 366 -17.37 -10.85 -34.24
C PRO A 366 -16.84 -10.17 -32.97
N THR A 367 -17.67 -10.01 -31.94
CA THR A 367 -17.27 -9.43 -30.64
C THR A 367 -16.58 -10.43 -29.71
N GLY A 368 -16.37 -11.69 -30.15
CA GLY A 368 -15.82 -12.75 -29.30
C GLY A 368 -16.89 -13.49 -28.51
N TYR A 369 -16.53 -13.95 -27.31
CA TYR A 369 -17.41 -14.66 -26.39
C TYR A 369 -17.81 -13.74 -25.25
N ILE A 370 -19.09 -13.81 -24.85
CA ILE A 370 -19.61 -13.06 -23.72
C ILE A 370 -20.45 -14.00 -22.87
N VAL A 371 -19.95 -14.31 -21.68
CA VAL A 371 -20.59 -15.17 -20.68
C VAL A 371 -21.08 -14.28 -19.54
N SER A 372 -22.38 -14.30 -19.27
CA SER A 372 -22.93 -13.57 -18.13
C SER A 372 -22.76 -14.34 -16.82
N GLU A 373 -23.00 -15.65 -16.80
CA GLU A 373 -22.99 -16.45 -15.58
C GLU A 373 -22.66 -17.92 -15.90
N LEU A 374 -21.89 -18.54 -15.01
CA LEU A 374 -21.57 -19.96 -14.96
C LEU A 374 -22.04 -20.52 -13.60
N GLU A 375 -23.13 -21.28 -13.63
CA GLU A 375 -23.61 -21.99 -12.45
C GLU A 375 -23.12 -23.45 -12.48
N VAL A 376 -22.55 -23.92 -11.38
CA VAL A 376 -22.08 -25.30 -11.22
C VAL A 376 -22.84 -25.93 -10.06
N PHE A 377 -23.80 -26.81 -10.35
CA PHE A 377 -24.63 -27.44 -9.32
C PHE A 377 -24.06 -28.78 -8.87
N GLY A 378 -24.06 -28.95 -7.55
CA GLY A 378 -23.45 -30.12 -6.92
C GLY A 378 -23.42 -30.05 -5.40
N ARG A 379 -22.56 -30.89 -4.81
CA ARG A 379 -22.27 -30.97 -3.37
C ARG A 379 -20.77 -30.90 -3.11
N GLY A 380 -20.37 -30.38 -1.95
CA GLY A 380 -18.96 -30.11 -1.60
C GLY A 380 -18.68 -28.62 -1.48
N GLY A 381 -17.41 -28.23 -1.55
CA GLY A 381 -17.01 -26.82 -1.47
C GLY A 381 -17.12 -26.25 -0.06
N PHE A 382 -16.93 -24.94 0.04
CA PHE A 382 -17.01 -24.22 1.32
C PHE A 382 -18.26 -23.34 1.40
N SER A 383 -18.63 -22.99 2.64
CA SER A 383 -19.56 -21.92 2.98
C SER A 383 -18.86 -20.92 3.90
N ALA A 384 -19.05 -19.62 3.66
CA ALA A 384 -18.51 -18.58 4.53
C ALA A 384 -19.37 -18.48 5.80
N LYS A 385 -18.74 -18.60 6.97
CA LYS A 385 -19.38 -18.44 8.28
C LYS A 385 -18.83 -17.21 8.99
N PRO A 386 -19.68 -16.32 9.52
CA PRO A 386 -19.22 -15.17 10.28
C PRO A 386 -18.43 -15.61 11.52
N LYS A 387 -17.43 -14.80 11.91
CA LYS A 387 -16.79 -14.92 13.22
C LYS A 387 -17.80 -14.55 14.31
N SER A 388 -17.57 -15.05 15.52
CA SER A 388 -18.37 -14.63 16.68
C SER A 388 -18.13 -13.14 16.98
N ALA A 389 -19.16 -12.43 17.41
CA ALA A 389 -19.02 -11.05 17.85
C ALA A 389 -18.20 -10.98 19.17
N PRO A 390 -17.32 -9.98 19.33
CA PRO A 390 -16.66 -9.69 20.59
C PRO A 390 -17.68 -9.43 21.71
N GLN A 391 -17.32 -9.82 22.94
CA GLN A 391 -18.13 -9.49 24.12
C GLN A 391 -17.93 -8.02 24.53
N PRO A 392 -18.93 -7.37 25.13
CA PRO A 392 -18.76 -6.04 25.72
C PRO A 392 -17.62 -6.03 26.75
N ARG A 393 -16.82 -4.96 26.75
CA ARG A 393 -15.74 -4.77 27.72
C ARG A 393 -16.28 -4.15 29.01
N GLY A 394 -15.57 -4.35 30.11
CA GLY A 394 -15.93 -3.80 31.43
C GLY A 394 -15.83 -2.27 31.56
N ASP A 395 -15.26 -1.60 30.55
CA ASP A 395 -15.10 -0.14 30.46
C ASP A 395 -16.29 0.55 29.76
N GLY A 396 -17.36 -0.18 29.43
CA GLY A 396 -18.53 0.35 28.75
C GLY A 396 -18.41 0.44 27.22
N LYS A 397 -17.29 0.02 26.63
CA LYS A 397 -17.11 -0.10 25.17
C LYS A 397 -17.49 -1.50 24.68
N GLN A 398 -18.37 -1.58 23.70
CA GLN A 398 -18.65 -2.79 22.92
C GLN A 398 -18.09 -2.60 21.51
N ILE A 399 -17.06 -3.38 21.17
CA ILE A 399 -16.54 -3.44 19.80
C ILE A 399 -17.56 -4.19 18.95
N LEU A 400 -17.96 -3.59 17.84
CA LEU A 400 -18.91 -4.14 16.88
C LEU A 400 -18.20 -4.71 15.65
N ALA A 401 -16.90 -5.04 15.75
CA ALA A 401 -16.16 -5.79 14.75
C ALA A 401 -16.58 -7.27 14.74
N GLY A 402 -16.38 -7.97 13.62
CA GLY A 402 -16.81 -9.37 13.50
C GLY A 402 -18.33 -9.57 13.69
N GLY A 403 -18.76 -10.80 13.99
CA GLY A 403 -20.19 -11.08 14.12
C GLY A 403 -20.92 -11.13 12.78
N SER A 404 -22.18 -10.71 12.77
CA SER A 404 -23.10 -10.92 11.65
C SER A 404 -23.03 -9.87 10.55
N TRP A 405 -21.90 -9.17 10.35
CA TRP A 405 -21.82 -8.19 9.26
C TRP A 405 -22.09 -8.84 7.89
N ARG A 406 -22.92 -8.15 7.12
CA ARG A 406 -23.30 -8.50 5.75
C ARG A 406 -23.04 -7.33 4.83
N ILE A 407 -22.69 -7.65 3.59
CA ILE A 407 -22.46 -6.66 2.54
C ILE A 407 -23.23 -7.04 1.28
N GLN A 408 -23.82 -6.03 0.64
CA GLN A 408 -24.47 -6.16 -0.66
C GLN A 408 -24.25 -4.91 -1.51
N ARG A 409 -24.07 -5.12 -2.82
CA ARG A 409 -23.99 -4.04 -3.80
C ARG A 409 -25.32 -3.27 -3.79
N ALA A 410 -25.28 -1.95 -3.65
CA ALA A 410 -26.48 -1.18 -3.33
C ALA A 410 -27.58 -1.26 -4.40
N ASN A 411 -27.23 -1.41 -5.67
CA ASN A 411 -28.20 -1.54 -6.75
C ASN A 411 -28.96 -2.88 -6.75
N LEU A 412 -28.54 -3.86 -5.95
CA LEU A 412 -29.25 -5.12 -5.73
C LEU A 412 -30.19 -5.08 -4.52
N VAL A 413 -30.27 -3.92 -3.85
CA VAL A 413 -31.07 -3.71 -2.66
C VAL A 413 -32.16 -2.68 -2.96
N ASN A 414 -33.42 -3.12 -2.88
CA ASN A 414 -34.57 -2.24 -3.15
C ASN A 414 -35.02 -1.44 -1.91
N ASP A 415 -34.64 -1.90 -0.72
CA ASP A 415 -35.00 -1.29 0.56
C ASP A 415 -34.11 -0.08 0.90
N ALA A 416 -34.70 0.93 1.54
CA ALA A 416 -33.98 2.10 2.06
C ALA A 416 -33.27 1.81 3.39
N GLY A 417 -32.34 2.69 3.80
CA GLY A 417 -31.56 2.51 5.03
C GLY A 417 -32.40 2.36 6.30
N GLU A 418 -33.57 2.99 6.37
CA GLU A 418 -34.55 2.87 7.45
C GLU A 418 -35.19 1.47 7.51
N ALA A 419 -35.32 0.77 6.39
CA ALA A 419 -35.78 -0.62 6.41
C ALA A 419 -34.63 -1.58 6.73
N LEU A 420 -33.46 -1.35 6.13
CA LEU A 420 -32.26 -2.18 6.32
C LEU A 420 -31.76 -2.17 7.77
N SER A 421 -31.84 -1.05 8.46
CA SER A 421 -31.39 -0.91 9.85
C SER A 421 -32.42 -1.41 10.88
N LYS A 422 -33.47 -2.15 10.47
CA LYS A 422 -34.40 -2.79 11.43
C LYS A 422 -33.89 -4.18 11.83
N PRO A 423 -34.01 -4.56 13.12
CA PRO A 423 -33.75 -5.93 13.55
C PRO A 423 -34.60 -6.97 12.81
N ALA A 424 -34.06 -8.18 12.65
CA ALA A 424 -34.61 -9.32 11.92
C ALA A 424 -34.85 -9.12 10.41
N PHE A 425 -34.24 -8.10 9.80
CA PHE A 425 -34.22 -7.95 8.34
C PHE A 425 -33.53 -9.16 7.68
N GLN A 426 -34.03 -9.58 6.51
CA GLN A 426 -33.57 -10.79 5.85
C GLN A 426 -32.38 -10.51 4.92
N ASP A 427 -31.17 -10.70 5.45
CA ASP A 427 -29.89 -10.51 4.74
C ASP A 427 -29.09 -11.81 4.57
N LYS A 428 -29.73 -12.97 4.77
CA LYS A 428 -29.05 -14.28 4.78
C LYS A 428 -28.29 -14.62 3.48
N ASP A 429 -28.72 -14.02 2.37
CA ASP A 429 -28.16 -14.25 1.03
C ASP A 429 -27.11 -13.18 0.66
N TRP A 430 -26.83 -12.23 1.56
CA TRP A 430 -25.77 -11.25 1.42
C TRP A 430 -24.41 -11.87 1.80
N LEU A 431 -23.33 -11.33 1.26
CA LEU A 431 -21.98 -11.81 1.54
C LEU A 431 -21.60 -11.50 2.99
N VAL A 432 -20.93 -12.43 3.68
CA VAL A 432 -20.41 -12.20 5.03
C VAL A 432 -19.24 -11.23 4.97
N ALA A 433 -19.39 -10.04 5.53
CA ALA A 433 -18.41 -8.98 5.41
C ALA A 433 -17.32 -9.06 6.48
N THR A 434 -16.15 -8.48 6.19
CA THR A 434 -15.08 -8.25 7.16
C THR A 434 -15.16 -6.80 7.62
N VAL A 435 -15.36 -6.58 8.92
CA VAL A 435 -15.28 -5.25 9.55
C VAL A 435 -14.40 -5.35 10.80
N PRO A 436 -13.30 -4.57 10.89
CA PRO A 436 -12.87 -3.57 9.90
C PRO A 436 -12.26 -4.20 8.63
N GLY A 437 -12.53 -3.60 7.47
CA GLY A 437 -12.05 -4.03 6.16
C GLY A 437 -12.67 -3.25 4.99
N THR A 438 -12.00 -3.30 3.84
CA THR A 438 -12.55 -2.74 2.58
C THR A 438 -13.61 -3.66 1.99
N VAL A 439 -14.38 -3.16 1.02
CA VAL A 439 -15.27 -4.00 0.20
C VAL A 439 -14.48 -5.13 -0.45
N LEU A 440 -13.33 -4.82 -1.06
CA LEU A 440 -12.46 -5.80 -1.69
C LEU A 440 -11.97 -6.85 -0.70
N THR A 441 -11.54 -6.43 0.50
CA THR A 441 -11.14 -7.34 1.60
C THR A 441 -12.26 -8.31 1.98
N SER A 442 -13.50 -7.83 2.06
CA SER A 442 -14.66 -8.67 2.40
C SER A 442 -14.86 -9.80 1.37
N TYR A 443 -14.77 -9.46 0.08
CA TYR A 443 -14.90 -10.46 -1.00
C TYR A 443 -13.71 -11.42 -1.04
N ALA A 444 -12.48 -10.94 -0.83
CA ALA A 444 -11.29 -11.77 -0.75
C ALA A 444 -11.39 -12.78 0.41
N ASN A 445 -11.73 -12.32 1.62
CA ASN A 445 -11.85 -13.18 2.80
C ASN A 445 -13.01 -14.18 2.70
N ALA A 446 -14.09 -13.84 1.99
CA ALA A 446 -15.18 -14.77 1.68
C ALA A 446 -14.81 -15.83 0.63
N GLY A 447 -13.62 -15.72 0.02
CA GLY A 447 -13.18 -16.57 -1.08
C GLY A 447 -14.02 -16.39 -2.33
N ALA A 448 -14.47 -15.16 -2.60
CA ALA A 448 -15.30 -14.80 -3.76
C ALA A 448 -14.48 -14.27 -4.95
N ILE A 449 -13.23 -13.87 -4.70
CA ILE A 449 -12.29 -13.37 -5.70
C ILE A 449 -10.92 -14.03 -5.49
N PRO A 450 -10.07 -14.12 -6.54
CA PRO A 450 -8.70 -14.59 -6.35
C PRO A 450 -7.91 -13.63 -5.47
N ASP A 451 -6.86 -14.12 -4.80
CA ASP A 451 -5.97 -13.27 -3.98
C ASP A 451 -5.36 -12.17 -4.87
N PRO A 452 -5.72 -10.89 -4.68
CA PRO A 452 -5.25 -9.80 -5.53
C PRO A 452 -3.74 -9.54 -5.40
N ASN A 453 -3.05 -10.10 -4.41
CA ASN A 453 -1.62 -9.89 -4.20
C ASN A 453 -0.74 -10.97 -4.89
N PHE A 454 -1.32 -11.93 -5.63
CA PHE A 454 -0.59 -13.03 -6.26
C PHE A 454 -0.62 -12.99 -7.80
N GLY A 455 0.56 -12.94 -8.42
CA GLY A 455 0.78 -13.02 -9.86
C GLY A 455 -0.09 -12.04 -10.64
N GLN A 456 -0.91 -12.56 -11.55
CA GLN A 456 -1.77 -11.75 -12.42
C GLN A 456 -3.21 -11.61 -11.90
N ASN A 457 -3.50 -12.03 -10.67
CA ASN A 457 -4.87 -12.18 -10.16
C ASN A 457 -5.70 -10.89 -10.18
N GLN A 458 -5.08 -9.71 -10.03
CA GLN A 458 -5.75 -8.40 -10.16
C GLN A 458 -6.47 -8.21 -11.49
N LEU A 459 -6.00 -8.88 -12.55
CA LEU A 459 -6.57 -8.77 -13.90
C LEU A 459 -7.87 -9.56 -14.06
N HIS A 460 -8.18 -10.46 -13.11
CA HIS A 460 -9.40 -11.27 -13.14
C HIS A 460 -10.57 -10.66 -12.34
N ILE A 461 -10.34 -9.53 -11.69
CA ILE A 461 -11.30 -8.84 -10.82
C ILE A 461 -11.85 -7.59 -11.53
N SER A 462 -13.17 -7.41 -11.54
CA SER A 462 -13.84 -6.34 -12.29
C SER A 462 -13.77 -4.99 -11.59
N ASP A 463 -13.28 -3.94 -12.25
CA ASP A 463 -13.29 -2.57 -11.69
C ASP A 463 -14.71 -2.02 -11.57
N SER A 464 -15.57 -2.20 -12.58
CA SER A 464 -16.96 -1.70 -12.58
C SER A 464 -17.89 -2.41 -11.58
N TYR A 465 -17.59 -3.65 -11.18
CA TYR A 465 -18.30 -4.32 -10.09
C TYR A 465 -18.11 -3.56 -8.76
N PHE A 466 -16.85 -3.28 -8.43
CA PHE A 466 -16.44 -2.62 -7.19
C PHE A 466 -16.59 -1.09 -7.23
N TYR A 467 -16.76 -0.49 -8.41
CA TYR A 467 -17.23 0.89 -8.55
C TYR A 467 -18.75 0.99 -8.32
N SER A 468 -19.16 0.78 -7.08
CA SER A 468 -20.55 0.84 -6.66
C SER A 468 -20.67 1.36 -5.24
N ASP A 469 -21.88 1.80 -4.89
CA ASP A 469 -22.23 1.96 -3.49
C ASP A 469 -22.45 0.56 -2.90
N PHE A 470 -22.13 0.41 -1.61
CA PHE A 470 -22.34 -0.84 -0.89
C PHE A 470 -23.08 -0.61 0.42
N TRP A 471 -24.04 -1.47 0.71
CA TRP A 471 -24.67 -1.55 2.02
C TRP A 471 -23.91 -2.53 2.89
N TYR A 472 -23.48 -2.05 4.06
CA TYR A 472 -23.06 -2.88 5.18
C TYR A 472 -24.18 -2.94 6.20
N ARG A 473 -24.44 -4.11 6.76
CA ARG A 473 -25.47 -4.30 7.79
C ARG A 473 -24.97 -5.25 8.86
N THR A 474 -25.31 -4.99 10.13
CA THR A 474 -25.13 -5.97 11.20
C THR A 474 -26.21 -5.84 12.26
N GLU A 475 -26.34 -6.87 13.08
CA GLU A 475 -27.16 -6.86 14.28
C GLU A 475 -26.33 -7.16 15.52
N PHE A 476 -26.68 -6.53 16.62
CA PHE A 476 -26.01 -6.73 17.89
C PHE A 476 -26.98 -6.51 19.05
N THR A 477 -26.70 -7.14 20.18
CA THR A 477 -27.42 -6.84 21.43
C THR A 477 -26.63 -5.76 22.17
N ALA A 478 -27.26 -4.62 22.41
CA ALA A 478 -26.65 -3.53 23.17
C ALA A 478 -26.63 -3.86 24.67
N PRO A 479 -25.56 -3.52 25.41
CA PRO A 479 -25.52 -3.66 26.85
C PRO A 479 -26.65 -2.86 27.52
N SER A 480 -27.00 -3.27 28.74
CA SER A 480 -27.92 -2.49 29.57
C SER A 480 -27.36 -1.10 29.85
N LYS A 481 -28.23 -0.10 29.85
CA LYS A 481 -27.89 1.31 30.05
C LYS A 481 -28.86 1.93 31.05
N LEU A 482 -28.36 2.74 31.97
CA LEU A 482 -29.19 3.52 32.89
C LEU A 482 -29.75 4.78 32.19
N PRO A 483 -30.93 5.30 32.58
CA PRO A 483 -31.56 6.44 31.90
C PRO A 483 -30.70 7.71 31.78
N GLN A 484 -29.84 7.96 32.77
CA GLN A 484 -28.94 9.12 32.85
C GLN A 484 -27.62 8.96 32.09
N GLN A 485 -27.33 7.77 31.58
CA GLN A 485 -26.13 7.54 30.78
C GLN A 485 -26.35 8.02 29.34
N PHE A 486 -25.26 8.11 28.57
CA PHE A 486 -25.26 8.41 27.15
C PHE A 486 -24.68 7.25 26.36
N ALA A 487 -25.14 7.06 25.12
CA ALA A 487 -24.66 6.00 24.24
C ALA A 487 -24.19 6.59 22.92
N TRP A 488 -23.00 6.19 22.48
CA TRP A 488 -22.32 6.73 21.31
C TRP A 488 -21.99 5.62 20.33
N LEU A 489 -22.47 5.73 19.10
CA LEU A 489 -22.01 4.87 18.01
C LEU A 489 -20.82 5.56 17.33
N ASN A 490 -19.66 4.90 17.35
CA ASN A 490 -18.38 5.42 16.89
C ASN A 490 -17.86 4.62 15.69
N PHE A 491 -17.25 5.31 14.74
CA PHE A 491 -16.55 4.77 13.58
C PHE A 491 -15.16 5.41 13.53
N ASP A 492 -14.10 4.60 13.63
CA ASP A 492 -12.73 5.11 13.65
C ASP A 492 -12.19 5.46 12.25
N GLY A 493 -12.86 4.99 11.20
CA GLY A 493 -12.54 5.31 9.80
C GLY A 493 -13.46 4.62 8.78
N ILE A 494 -13.92 5.37 7.79
CA ILE A 494 -14.65 4.87 6.62
C ILE A 494 -14.05 5.50 5.38
N ASN A 495 -13.78 4.70 4.36
CA ASN A 495 -13.39 5.20 3.06
C ASN A 495 -14.59 5.13 2.07
N TRP A 496 -15.03 6.20 1.44
CA TRP A 496 -14.60 7.61 1.65
C TRP A 496 -15.74 8.52 2.12
N LYS A 497 -17.02 8.16 1.89
CA LYS A 497 -18.21 8.81 2.46
C LYS A 497 -19.27 7.76 2.78
N ALA A 498 -20.06 7.98 3.83
CA ALA A 498 -21.14 7.06 4.17
C ALA A 498 -22.32 7.70 4.90
N ASP A 499 -23.53 7.20 4.60
CA ASP A 499 -24.73 7.43 5.40
C ASP A 499 -24.92 6.32 6.44
N VAL A 500 -25.21 6.68 7.69
CA VAL A 500 -25.33 5.75 8.82
C VAL A 500 -26.77 5.72 9.34
N PHE A 501 -27.29 4.52 9.59
CA PHE A 501 -28.63 4.26 10.10
C PHE A 501 -28.60 3.30 11.28
N LEU A 502 -29.50 3.50 12.25
CA LEU A 502 -29.69 2.63 13.41
C LEU A 502 -31.18 2.46 13.69
N ASN A 503 -31.64 1.22 13.84
CA ASN A 503 -33.01 0.88 14.26
C ASN A 503 -34.13 1.54 13.45
N GLY A 504 -33.89 1.79 12.17
CA GLY A 504 -34.83 2.42 11.26
C GLY A 504 -34.77 3.93 11.18
N GLU A 505 -33.76 4.57 11.79
CA GLU A 505 -33.54 6.01 11.72
C GLU A 505 -32.18 6.35 11.11
N LYS A 506 -32.13 7.35 10.23
CA LYS A 506 -30.87 7.94 9.76
C LYS A 506 -30.21 8.73 10.90
N LEU A 507 -28.95 8.43 11.19
CA LEU A 507 -28.15 9.13 12.21
C LEU A 507 -27.44 10.34 11.63
N GLY A 508 -26.85 10.18 10.45
CA GLY A 508 -26.08 11.24 9.79
C GLY A 508 -25.12 10.67 8.75
N ARG A 509 -24.08 11.44 8.46
CA ARG A 509 -23.11 11.17 7.39
C ARG A 509 -21.67 11.32 7.88
N ILE A 510 -20.77 10.49 7.38
CA ILE A 510 -19.32 10.57 7.55
C ILE A 510 -18.72 10.97 6.20
N GLU A 511 -17.78 11.91 6.19
CA GLU A 511 -17.21 12.45 4.96
C GLU A 511 -15.68 12.58 5.00
N GLY A 512 -15.02 11.98 4.00
CA GLY A 512 -13.57 11.88 3.89
C GLY A 512 -13.03 10.59 4.49
N GLY A 513 -11.96 10.04 3.90
CA GLY A 513 -11.41 8.73 4.27
C GLY A 513 -10.84 8.63 5.69
N PHE A 514 -10.56 9.77 6.34
CA PHE A 514 -9.79 9.85 7.58
C PHE A 514 -10.55 10.52 8.74
N MET A 515 -11.79 10.94 8.51
CA MET A 515 -12.64 11.54 9.55
C MET A 515 -13.29 10.46 10.42
N ARG A 516 -13.21 10.62 11.74
CA ARG A 516 -13.95 9.77 12.68
C ARG A 516 -15.43 10.14 12.72
N GLY A 517 -16.30 9.13 12.79
CA GLY A 517 -17.73 9.31 12.99
C GLY A 517 -18.14 9.07 14.45
N GLN A 518 -18.97 9.95 15.02
CA GLN A 518 -19.53 9.79 16.35
C GLN A 518 -20.98 10.28 16.37
N PHE A 519 -21.91 9.42 16.80
CA PHE A 519 -23.34 9.72 16.83
C PHE A 519 -23.91 9.46 18.23
N ASP A 520 -24.62 10.43 18.79
CA ASP A 520 -25.44 10.21 19.98
C ASP A 520 -26.65 9.33 19.61
N VAL A 521 -26.69 8.14 20.19
CA VAL A 521 -27.74 7.14 20.00
C VAL A 521 -28.50 6.87 21.29
N SER A 522 -28.38 7.74 22.29
CA SER A 522 -28.94 7.58 23.63
C SER A 522 -30.43 7.29 23.66
N GLN A 523 -31.20 7.93 22.77
CA GLN A 523 -32.65 7.79 22.64
C GLN A 523 -33.06 6.80 21.53
N LYS A 524 -32.09 6.28 20.77
CA LYS A 524 -32.32 5.45 19.57
C LYS A 524 -31.91 3.98 19.78
N ILE A 525 -31.00 3.74 20.72
CA ILE A 525 -30.54 2.39 21.08
C ILE A 525 -31.62 1.66 21.90
N LEU A 526 -31.70 0.34 21.75
CA LEU A 526 -32.61 -0.55 22.47
C LEU A 526 -31.79 -1.45 23.43
N PRO A 527 -31.60 -1.05 24.71
CA PRO A 527 -30.78 -1.79 25.66
C PRO A 527 -31.30 -3.21 25.93
N GLY A 528 -30.41 -4.19 26.01
CA GLY A 528 -30.74 -5.60 26.25
C GLY A 528 -31.56 -6.26 25.14
N ARG A 529 -31.79 -5.55 24.02
CA ARG A 529 -32.52 -6.03 22.85
C ARG A 529 -31.62 -6.03 21.63
N LEU A 530 -32.09 -6.70 20.58
CA LEU A 530 -31.44 -6.68 19.28
C LEU A 530 -31.58 -5.29 18.64
N ASN A 531 -30.45 -4.74 18.21
CA ASN A 531 -30.31 -3.51 17.46
C ASN A 531 -29.73 -3.84 16.08
N ALA A 532 -29.98 -3.00 15.10
CA ALA A 532 -29.43 -3.18 13.76
C ALA A 532 -28.86 -1.87 13.21
N ILE A 533 -27.67 -1.96 12.63
CA ILE A 533 -27.01 -0.86 11.93
C ILE A 533 -27.04 -1.16 10.44
N ALA A 534 -27.30 -0.13 9.64
CA ALA A 534 -27.03 -0.15 8.20
C ALA A 534 -26.14 1.05 7.84
N VAL A 535 -25.14 0.82 7.00
CA VAL A 535 -24.21 1.84 6.51
C VAL A 535 -24.18 1.75 5.00
N ARG A 536 -24.52 2.84 4.31
CA ARG A 536 -24.32 2.95 2.86
C ARG A 536 -23.02 3.67 2.61
N ILE A 537 -22.04 2.95 2.09
CA ILE A 537 -20.77 3.54 1.65
C ILE A 537 -20.92 3.92 0.20
N GLU A 538 -20.56 5.15 -0.12
CA GLU A 538 -20.61 5.69 -1.47
C GLU A 538 -19.31 5.39 -2.21
N LYS A 539 -19.44 5.09 -3.50
CA LYS A 539 -18.28 5.05 -4.39
C LYS A 539 -17.63 6.44 -4.50
N ASN A 540 -16.36 6.46 -4.89
CA ASN A 540 -15.67 7.68 -5.31
C ASN A 540 -16.44 8.38 -6.44
N ALA A 541 -16.50 9.70 -6.41
CA ALA A 541 -17.12 10.47 -7.49
C ALA A 541 -16.23 10.40 -8.74
N THR A 542 -14.92 10.46 -8.55
CA THR A 542 -13.92 10.52 -9.63
C THR A 542 -12.94 9.34 -9.53
N PRO A 543 -13.38 8.09 -9.77
CA PRO A 543 -12.57 6.89 -9.53
C PRO A 543 -11.38 6.73 -10.47
N GLY A 544 -11.33 7.43 -11.60
CA GLY A 544 -10.38 7.20 -12.69
C GLY A 544 -10.53 5.83 -13.38
N SER A 545 -9.80 5.62 -14.48
CA SER A 545 -9.68 4.32 -15.14
C SER A 545 -8.65 3.42 -14.45
N CYS A 546 -8.74 2.12 -14.69
CA CYS A 546 -7.74 1.18 -14.19
C CYS A 546 -6.38 1.38 -14.89
N LYS A 547 -5.32 1.41 -14.09
CA LYS A 547 -3.94 1.50 -14.54
C LYS A 547 -3.25 0.15 -14.44
N GLN A 548 -2.86 -0.43 -15.58
CA GLN A 548 -2.09 -1.66 -15.63
C GLN A 548 -0.62 -1.36 -15.91
N LYS A 549 0.27 -2.00 -15.14
CA LYS A 549 1.70 -2.01 -15.41
C LYS A 549 2.04 -3.08 -16.44
N THR A 550 3.01 -2.81 -17.31
CA THR A 550 3.59 -3.81 -18.20
C THR A 550 5.00 -4.16 -17.73
N PHE A 551 5.68 -5.10 -18.41
CA PHE A 551 7.09 -5.34 -18.11
C PHE A 551 7.97 -4.14 -18.54
N GLU A 552 7.55 -3.42 -19.57
CA GLU A 552 8.28 -2.28 -20.12
C GLU A 552 8.12 -1.02 -19.28
N VAL A 553 6.88 -0.66 -18.92
CA VAL A 553 6.59 0.64 -18.31
C VAL A 553 5.56 0.51 -17.21
N CYS A 554 5.78 1.27 -16.14
CA CYS A 554 4.79 1.46 -15.11
C CYS A 554 3.82 2.57 -15.55
N ALA A 555 2.53 2.36 -15.37
CA ALA A 555 1.52 3.35 -15.71
C ALA A 555 1.79 4.68 -14.97
N LYS A 556 1.24 5.80 -15.48
CA LYS A 556 1.35 7.11 -14.80
C LYS A 556 0.86 7.02 -13.36
N ASN A 557 1.44 7.80 -12.45
CA ASN A 557 1.03 7.85 -11.06
C ASN A 557 -0.35 8.52 -10.88
N GLY A 558 -1.08 8.12 -9.84
CA GLY A 558 -2.30 8.76 -9.36
C GLY A 558 -3.44 8.86 -10.39
N GLY A 559 -4.12 10.00 -10.50
CA GLY A 559 -5.18 10.24 -11.49
C GLY A 559 -6.33 11.08 -10.94
N GLY A 560 -7.49 10.99 -11.60
CA GLY A 560 -8.68 11.78 -11.27
C GLY A 560 -9.16 11.65 -9.81
N LEU A 561 -8.77 10.59 -9.11
CA LEU A 561 -9.07 10.36 -7.70
C LEU A 561 -8.58 11.50 -6.78
N GLY A 562 -7.61 12.32 -7.22
CA GLY A 562 -7.18 13.52 -6.51
C GLY A 562 -8.31 14.50 -6.18
N SER A 563 -9.33 14.61 -7.02
CA SER A 563 -10.50 15.48 -6.79
C SER A 563 -11.31 15.04 -5.57
N ASP A 564 -11.25 13.76 -5.22
CA ASP A 564 -11.95 13.15 -4.08
C ASP A 564 -11.10 13.16 -2.79
N ASN A 565 -9.90 13.75 -2.79
CA ASN A 565 -9.11 13.84 -1.56
C ASN A 565 -9.86 14.66 -0.49
N PRO A 566 -9.87 14.20 0.78
CA PRO A 566 -9.05 13.14 1.35
C PRO A 566 -9.64 11.73 1.18
N THR A 567 -8.88 10.86 0.51
CA THR A 567 -9.16 9.44 0.27
C THR A 567 -7.82 8.68 0.20
N TYR A 568 -7.87 7.36 0.06
CA TYR A 568 -6.70 6.52 -0.21
C TYR A 568 -6.19 6.73 -1.64
N HIS A 569 -5.54 7.86 -1.90
CA HIS A 569 -5.23 8.37 -3.24
C HIS A 569 -4.48 7.36 -4.12
N ALA A 570 -3.44 6.68 -3.61
CA ALA A 570 -2.65 5.76 -4.43
C ALA A 570 -3.40 4.46 -4.82
N SER A 571 -4.60 4.22 -4.28
CA SER A 571 -5.44 3.07 -4.65
C SER A 571 -5.92 3.10 -6.12
N ILE A 572 -5.82 4.24 -6.81
CA ILE A 572 -5.98 4.33 -8.28
C ILE A 572 -4.83 3.67 -9.04
N GLY A 573 -3.69 3.47 -8.41
CA GLY A 573 -2.46 2.95 -9.00
C GLY A 573 -1.34 3.99 -8.97
N TRP A 574 -0.15 3.47 -8.75
CA TRP A 574 1.11 4.21 -8.68
C TRP A 574 2.24 3.33 -9.21
N ASP A 575 3.45 3.83 -9.37
CA ASP A 575 4.62 3.02 -9.77
C ASP A 575 5.05 1.96 -8.73
N TRP A 576 4.49 1.98 -7.51
CA TRP A 576 4.72 1.00 -6.43
C TRP A 576 3.48 0.29 -5.88
N ILE A 577 2.28 0.54 -6.41
CA ILE A 577 1.03 -0.17 -6.06
C ILE A 577 0.12 -0.27 -7.29
N PRO A 578 -0.58 -1.39 -7.56
CA PRO A 578 -1.50 -1.47 -8.68
C PRO A 578 -2.78 -0.69 -8.38
N THR A 579 -3.65 -0.56 -9.37
CA THR A 579 -5.02 -0.13 -9.11
C THR A 579 -5.74 -1.13 -8.20
N MET A 580 -6.16 -0.68 -7.02
CA MET A 580 -7.01 -1.43 -6.10
C MET A 580 -8.48 -1.26 -6.51
N ARG A 581 -9.16 -2.38 -6.77
CA ARG A 581 -10.56 -2.39 -7.24
C ARG A 581 -11.47 -1.75 -6.20
N GLY A 582 -12.26 -0.76 -6.63
CA GLY A 582 -13.13 0.01 -5.74
C GLY A 582 -12.42 1.07 -4.89
N ARG A 583 -11.13 1.35 -5.13
CA ARG A 583 -10.35 2.44 -4.47
C ARG A 583 -10.41 2.38 -2.95
N ASP A 584 -10.36 1.16 -2.42
CA ASP A 584 -10.41 0.84 -0.99
C ASP A 584 -11.61 1.38 -0.23
N ILE A 585 -12.77 1.61 -0.87
CA ILE A 585 -13.98 1.96 -0.12
C ILE A 585 -14.34 0.85 0.89
N GLY A 586 -14.87 1.24 2.05
CA GLY A 586 -15.20 0.30 3.12
C GLY A 586 -15.09 0.89 4.53
N ILE A 587 -15.41 0.06 5.53
CA ILE A 587 -15.27 0.41 6.95
C ILE A 587 -13.89 -0.06 7.41
N TRP A 588 -12.85 0.70 7.10
CA TRP A 588 -11.47 0.28 7.35
C TRP A 588 -11.06 0.38 8.84
N GLY A 589 -11.72 1.23 9.62
CA GLY A 589 -11.53 1.38 11.07
C GLY A 589 -12.56 0.65 11.93
N ASP A 590 -12.31 0.57 13.24
CA ASP A 590 -13.21 -0.06 14.21
C ASP A 590 -14.58 0.63 14.29
N VAL A 591 -15.61 -0.18 14.53
CA VAL A 591 -16.97 0.28 14.89
C VAL A 591 -17.23 -0.08 16.34
N SER A 592 -17.74 0.84 17.14
CA SER A 592 -18.03 0.56 18.55
C SER A 592 -19.21 1.32 19.11
N LEU A 593 -19.92 0.69 20.04
CA LEU A 593 -20.87 1.36 20.92
C LEU A 593 -20.18 1.66 22.25
N THR A 594 -20.17 2.92 22.68
CA THR A 594 -19.62 3.32 23.98
C THR A 594 -20.73 3.89 24.85
N ILE A 595 -20.84 3.42 26.09
CA ILE A 595 -21.71 4.03 27.10
C ILE A 595 -20.86 4.95 27.98
N THR A 596 -21.29 6.21 28.12
CA THR A 596 -20.66 7.20 29.00
C THR A 596 -21.66 7.72 30.03
N GLU A 597 -21.17 8.44 31.03
CA GLU A 597 -22.01 9.21 31.95
C GLU A 597 -22.20 10.65 31.41
N ALA A 598 -22.58 11.59 32.27
CA ALA A 598 -22.96 12.98 31.94
C ALA A 598 -21.90 13.80 31.19
N VAL A 599 -20.62 13.60 31.50
CA VAL A 599 -19.51 14.39 30.94
C VAL A 599 -18.50 13.49 30.26
N THR A 600 -18.00 13.87 29.08
CA THR A 600 -16.88 13.19 28.40
C THR A 600 -15.61 14.04 28.40
N ILE A 601 -14.47 13.33 28.40
CA ILE A 601 -13.13 13.88 28.26
C ILE A 601 -12.64 13.59 26.82
N GLU A 602 -12.28 14.64 26.09
CA GLU A 602 -11.95 14.59 24.67
C GLU A 602 -10.68 15.39 24.33
N ASN A 603 -10.05 15.11 23.19
CA ASN A 603 -8.97 15.91 22.59
C ASN A 603 -7.77 16.19 23.53
N ASN A 604 -7.39 15.21 24.34
CA ASN A 604 -6.29 15.30 25.31
C ASN A 604 -4.96 15.66 24.65
N PHE A 605 -4.22 16.59 25.25
CA PHE A 605 -2.93 17.02 24.77
C PHE A 605 -2.00 17.38 25.93
N VAL A 606 -0.81 16.80 25.94
CA VAL A 606 0.28 17.12 26.87
C VAL A 606 1.44 17.69 26.07
N SER A 607 1.81 18.93 26.33
CA SER A 607 3.01 19.55 25.77
C SER A 607 4.01 19.93 26.87
N ALA A 608 5.27 20.10 26.48
CA ALA A 608 6.36 20.39 27.39
C ALA A 608 7.28 21.49 26.84
N LYS A 609 7.68 22.42 27.72
CA LYS A 609 8.77 23.37 27.48
C LYS A 609 9.92 23.09 28.43
N LEU A 610 11.13 23.04 27.90
CA LEU A 610 12.36 22.83 28.63
C LEU A 610 13.23 24.10 28.55
N PRO A 611 14.04 24.40 29.58
CA PRO A 611 15.02 25.48 29.54
C PRO A 611 16.26 25.10 28.73
N LEU A 612 16.07 24.79 27.44
CA LEU A 612 17.12 24.26 26.56
C LEU A 612 18.38 25.17 26.53
N PRO A 613 19.60 24.60 26.54
CA PRO A 613 19.91 23.17 26.45
C PRO A 613 19.83 22.40 27.78
N ASP A 614 19.47 23.06 28.89
CA ASP A 614 19.24 22.36 30.16
C ASP A 614 17.97 21.51 30.08
N THR A 615 18.11 20.24 30.45
CA THR A 615 17.04 19.24 30.45
C THR A 615 16.68 18.78 31.87
N SER A 616 17.21 19.45 32.89
CA SER A 616 17.00 19.13 34.31
C SER A 616 15.60 19.49 34.82
N SER A 617 14.80 20.21 34.04
CA SER A 617 13.40 20.54 34.38
C SER A 617 12.54 20.67 33.12
N ALA A 618 11.23 20.55 33.29
CA ALA A 618 10.25 20.81 32.24
C ALA A 618 8.99 21.44 32.81
N GLU A 619 8.39 22.35 32.07
CA GLU A 619 7.06 22.92 32.31
C GLU A 619 6.06 22.23 31.39
N LEU A 620 5.05 21.60 31.98
CA LEU A 620 4.00 20.93 31.21
C LEU A 620 2.76 21.79 31.07
N THR A 621 2.14 21.72 29.90
CA THR A 621 0.79 22.21 29.68
C THR A 621 -0.11 21.04 29.34
N ILE A 622 -1.22 20.90 30.07
CA ILE A 622 -2.25 19.90 29.83
C ILE A 622 -3.48 20.60 29.27
N GLN A 623 -3.96 20.14 28.13
CA GLN A 623 -5.19 20.61 27.52
C GLN A 623 -6.15 19.44 27.30
N THR A 624 -7.42 19.62 27.65
CA THR A 624 -8.48 18.65 27.39
C THR A 624 -9.81 19.36 27.21
N ASP A 625 -10.68 18.82 26.37
CA ASP A 625 -12.07 19.27 26.23
C ASP A 625 -12.96 18.46 27.16
N LEU A 626 -13.76 19.16 27.97
CA LEU A 626 -14.85 18.56 28.72
C LEU A 626 -16.17 18.91 28.06
N VAL A 627 -17.00 17.91 27.80
CA VAL A 627 -18.32 18.09 27.17
C VAL A 627 -19.40 17.59 28.11
N ASN A 628 -20.28 18.48 28.56
CA ASN A 628 -21.47 18.13 29.32
C ASN A 628 -22.61 17.80 28.35
N HIS A 629 -23.12 16.57 28.41
CA HIS A 629 -24.18 16.07 27.52
C HIS A 629 -25.59 16.26 28.12
N GLU A 630 -25.68 16.73 29.36
CA GLU A 630 -26.95 16.94 30.04
C GLU A 630 -27.58 18.31 29.73
N ALA A 631 -28.90 18.39 29.90
CA ALA A 631 -29.68 19.63 29.76
C ALA A 631 -29.64 20.53 31.01
N HIS A 632 -28.75 20.24 31.97
CA HIS A 632 -28.54 21.04 33.18
C HIS A 632 -27.04 21.20 33.44
N ALA A 633 -26.69 22.14 34.32
CA ALA A 633 -25.30 22.38 34.67
C ALA A 633 -24.71 21.20 35.47
N PHE A 634 -23.42 20.95 35.27
CA PHE A 634 -22.66 19.92 35.94
C PHE A 634 -21.53 20.55 36.76
N ASP A 635 -21.46 20.16 38.04
CA ASP A 635 -20.36 20.49 38.95
C ASP A 635 -19.59 19.22 39.31
N GLY A 636 -18.27 19.28 39.18
CA GLY A 636 -17.38 18.15 39.48
C GLY A 636 -15.93 18.57 39.66
N THR A 637 -15.06 17.58 39.68
CA THR A 637 -13.60 17.78 39.77
C THR A 637 -12.92 17.01 38.64
N LEU A 638 -12.06 17.70 37.89
CA LEU A 638 -11.15 17.09 36.94
C LEU A 638 -9.87 16.68 37.69
N HIS A 639 -9.51 15.41 37.58
CA HIS A 639 -8.27 14.86 38.08
C HIS A 639 -7.32 14.59 36.91
N PHE A 640 -6.08 15.02 37.04
CA PHE A 640 -4.98 14.63 36.16
C PHE A 640 -3.92 13.88 36.95
N GLN A 641 -3.50 12.74 36.41
CA GLN A 641 -2.45 11.90 36.96
C GLN A 641 -1.45 11.53 35.87
N MET A 642 -0.16 11.80 36.14
CA MET A 642 0.95 11.32 35.30
C MET A 642 2.21 11.14 36.16
N GLY A 643 2.73 9.91 36.22
CA GLY A 643 3.86 9.60 37.13
C GLY A 643 3.51 9.93 38.59
N GLU A 644 4.24 10.88 39.20
CA GLU A 644 3.97 11.38 40.56
C GLU A 644 3.04 12.62 40.60
N ILE A 645 2.74 13.22 39.45
CA ILE A 645 1.90 14.43 39.36
C ILE A 645 0.45 14.05 39.65
N ARG A 646 -0.18 14.75 40.58
CA ARG A 646 -1.62 14.66 40.87
C ARG A 646 -2.17 16.08 40.92
N ILE A 647 -3.20 16.36 40.12
CA ILE A 647 -3.87 17.66 40.07
C ILE A 647 -5.36 17.44 40.22
N GLU A 648 -6.00 18.32 40.98
CA GLU A 648 -7.45 18.39 41.14
C GLU A 648 -7.91 19.79 40.77
N GLN A 649 -8.78 19.90 39.78
CA GLN A 649 -9.33 21.16 39.32
C GLN A 649 -10.85 21.10 39.43
N PRO A 650 -11.48 21.91 40.32
CA PRO A 650 -12.93 22.08 40.32
C PRO A 650 -13.40 22.60 38.96
N ILE A 651 -14.48 22.02 38.46
CA ILE A 651 -15.07 22.38 37.17
C ILE A 651 -16.56 22.67 37.34
N HIS A 652 -17.02 23.66 36.56
CA HIS A 652 -18.41 23.97 36.34
C HIS A 652 -18.64 24.03 34.82
N LEU A 653 -19.62 23.26 34.35
CA LEU A 653 -20.03 23.18 32.96
C LEU A 653 -21.51 23.50 32.86
N ALA A 654 -21.89 24.47 32.01
CA ALA A 654 -23.29 24.71 31.69
C ALA A 654 -23.90 23.52 30.92
N ALA A 655 -25.23 23.52 30.80
CA ALA A 655 -25.95 22.52 30.01
C ALA A 655 -25.45 22.51 28.56
N GLY A 656 -25.08 21.33 28.04
CA GLY A 656 -24.56 21.20 26.67
C GLY A 656 -23.20 21.86 26.41
N GLU A 657 -22.49 22.36 27.43
CA GLU A 657 -21.24 23.10 27.23
C GLU A 657 -20.08 22.17 26.84
N ARG A 658 -19.39 22.50 25.75
CA ARG A 658 -18.00 22.07 25.51
C ARG A 658 -17.06 23.15 26.01
N LYS A 659 -16.18 22.79 26.93
CA LYS A 659 -15.19 23.70 27.53
C LYS A 659 -13.80 23.10 27.50
N THR A 660 -12.86 23.80 26.89
CA THR A 660 -11.44 23.44 26.95
C THR A 660 -10.86 23.89 28.29
N ILE A 661 -10.28 22.95 29.02
CA ILE A 661 -9.53 23.20 30.25
C ILE A 661 -8.03 23.19 29.91
N VAL A 662 -7.32 24.21 30.37
CA VAL A 662 -5.86 24.32 30.23
C VAL A 662 -5.26 24.42 31.63
N LEU A 663 -4.34 23.51 31.94
CA LEU A 663 -3.58 23.48 33.18
C LEU A 663 -2.10 23.66 32.83
N ASP A 664 -1.43 24.55 33.56
CA ASP A 664 -0.02 24.88 33.39
C ASP A 664 0.62 25.19 34.77
N PRO A 665 1.93 25.46 34.88
CA PRO A 665 2.54 25.74 36.18
C PRO A 665 1.98 26.98 36.91
N SER A 666 1.31 27.89 36.21
CA SER A 666 0.70 29.08 36.82
C SER A 666 -0.60 28.76 37.56
N SER A 667 -1.34 27.77 37.07
CA SER A 667 -2.60 27.28 37.66
C SER A 667 -2.40 26.05 38.54
N ALA A 668 -1.39 25.22 38.23
CA ALA A 668 -1.04 23.99 38.93
C ALA A 668 0.48 23.82 39.03
N PRO A 669 1.13 24.30 40.11
CA PRO A 669 2.60 24.29 40.26
C PRO A 669 3.27 22.91 40.15
N ALA A 670 2.52 21.81 40.37
CA ALA A 670 3.00 20.44 40.18
C ALA A 670 3.35 20.09 38.72
N LEU A 671 2.93 20.91 37.74
CA LEU A 671 3.30 20.77 36.33
C LEU A 671 4.70 21.31 36.01
N HIS A 672 5.41 21.86 37.00
CA HIS A 672 6.85 22.09 36.91
C HIS A 672 7.61 20.86 37.42
N LEU A 673 8.11 20.02 36.51
CA LEU A 673 8.82 18.79 36.84
C LEU A 673 10.31 19.05 36.99
N LYS A 674 10.90 18.39 38.00
CA LYS A 674 12.35 18.27 38.15
C LYS A 674 12.80 16.90 37.65
N ALA A 675 13.92 16.88 36.93
CA ALA A 675 14.53 15.70 36.35
C ALA A 675 13.53 14.77 35.61
N PRO A 676 12.75 15.28 34.65
CA PRO A 676 11.82 14.44 33.90
C PRO A 676 12.59 13.38 33.10
N LYS A 677 12.07 12.15 33.07
CA LYS A 677 12.45 11.19 32.02
C LYS A 677 11.88 11.69 30.70
N LEU A 678 12.74 11.91 29.72
CA LEU A 678 12.38 12.45 28.42
C LEU A 678 12.08 11.35 27.42
N TRP A 679 11.21 11.66 26.46
CA TRP A 679 11.10 10.87 25.25
C TRP A 679 12.25 11.26 24.30
N TRP A 680 13.00 10.27 23.85
CA TRP A 680 14.06 10.43 22.86
C TRP A 680 13.84 9.54 21.64
N PRO A 681 14.17 10.00 20.44
CA PRO A 681 14.26 9.13 19.28
C PRO A 681 15.37 8.08 19.44
N VAL A 682 15.28 7.00 18.66
CA VAL A 682 16.25 5.90 18.67
C VAL A 682 17.68 6.41 18.48
N GLY A 683 18.59 5.91 19.31
CA GLY A 683 20.00 6.29 19.34
C GLY A 683 20.32 7.56 20.13
N TYR A 684 19.33 8.38 20.52
CA TYR A 684 19.55 9.58 21.34
C TYR A 684 19.31 9.35 22.84
N GLY A 685 18.51 8.33 23.18
CA GLY A 685 18.13 7.95 24.53
C GLY A 685 16.95 6.98 24.51
N ASP A 686 16.34 6.75 25.68
CA ASP A 686 15.13 5.94 25.77
C ASP A 686 13.89 6.74 25.32
N PRO A 687 12.97 6.16 24.52
CA PRO A 687 11.69 6.77 24.18
C PRO A 687 10.71 6.64 25.36
N PHE A 688 10.98 7.31 26.48
CA PHE A 688 10.19 7.14 27.69
C PHE A 688 8.76 7.70 27.52
N LEU A 689 7.77 6.86 27.84
CA LEU A 689 6.35 7.22 27.84
C LEU A 689 5.82 7.10 29.26
N TYR A 690 5.08 8.11 29.71
CA TYR A 690 4.36 8.09 30.97
C TYR A 690 2.95 7.56 30.77
N ASP A 691 2.49 6.73 31.69
CA ASP A 691 1.06 6.48 31.88
C ASP A 691 0.41 7.76 32.40
N ALA A 692 -0.42 8.37 31.56
CA ALA A 692 -1.22 9.54 31.87
C ALA A 692 -2.70 9.17 31.98
N GLN A 693 -3.41 9.89 32.83
CA GLN A 693 -4.82 9.67 33.10
C GLN A 693 -5.53 10.98 33.40
N LEU A 694 -6.68 11.15 32.77
CA LEU A 694 -7.65 12.18 33.11
C LEU A 694 -8.93 11.49 33.59
N SER A 695 -9.54 12.00 34.67
CA SER A 695 -10.86 11.55 35.10
C SER A 695 -11.69 12.71 35.63
N VAL A 696 -12.99 12.69 35.37
CA VAL A 696 -13.95 13.63 35.96
C VAL A 696 -14.73 12.89 37.03
N GLU A 697 -14.82 13.46 38.23
CA GLU A 697 -15.56 12.88 39.35
C GLU A 697 -16.56 13.86 39.95
N THR A 698 -17.67 13.35 40.46
CA THR A 698 -18.63 14.10 41.26
C THR A 698 -19.23 13.21 42.35
N GLY A 699 -19.35 13.72 43.58
CA GLY A 699 -19.89 12.96 44.72
C GLY A 699 -19.17 11.63 45.01
N GLY A 700 -17.87 11.51 44.68
CA GLY A 700 -17.09 10.27 44.83
C GLY A 700 -17.33 9.21 43.74
N LYS A 701 -18.05 9.55 42.66
CA LYS A 701 -18.26 8.70 41.48
C LYS A 701 -17.45 9.22 40.30
N THR A 702 -16.70 8.34 39.64
CA THR A 702 -16.07 8.64 38.33
C THR A 702 -17.12 8.70 37.22
N ILE A 703 -17.11 9.79 36.45
CA ILE A 703 -18.04 10.11 35.37
C ILE A 703 -17.44 9.74 34.01
N ASP A 704 -16.20 10.12 33.76
CA ASP A 704 -15.43 9.62 32.62
C ASP A 704 -13.96 9.51 33.00
N LYS A 705 -13.24 8.68 32.24
CA LYS A 705 -11.84 8.35 32.47
C LYS A 705 -11.15 8.05 31.15
N LYS A 706 -10.04 8.74 30.87
CA LYS A 706 -9.18 8.50 29.71
C LYS A 706 -7.76 8.20 30.17
N ALA A 707 -7.25 7.03 29.76
CA ALA A 707 -5.85 6.67 29.92
C ALA A 707 -5.15 6.76 28.57
N PHE A 708 -3.93 7.29 28.56
CA PHE A 708 -3.13 7.45 27.35
C PHE A 708 -1.64 7.51 27.71
N GLN A 709 -0.77 7.37 26.71
CA GLN A 709 0.67 7.54 26.87
C GLN A 709 1.05 8.99 26.55
N ALA A 710 1.96 9.56 27.34
CA ALA A 710 2.51 10.90 27.11
C ALA A 710 4.04 10.86 27.13
N GLY A 711 4.68 11.45 26.11
CA GLY A 711 6.14 11.63 26.08
C GLY A 711 6.53 13.08 26.34
N ILE A 712 7.45 13.31 27.28
CA ILE A 712 7.97 14.64 27.56
C ILE A 712 9.14 14.92 26.61
N ARG A 713 8.93 15.82 25.65
CA ARG A 713 9.97 16.29 24.73
C ARG A 713 9.64 17.69 24.22
N GLN A 714 10.66 18.42 23.78
CA GLN A 714 10.50 19.68 23.04
C GLN A 714 11.25 19.61 21.73
N MET A 715 10.61 20.07 20.65
CA MET A 715 11.25 20.26 19.35
C MET A 715 11.56 21.73 19.09
N THR A 716 12.66 21.98 18.38
CA THR A 716 12.99 23.30 17.83
C THR A 716 13.55 23.14 16.43
N TYR A 717 13.44 24.20 15.62
CA TYR A 717 13.75 24.18 14.19
C TYR A 717 14.49 25.43 13.76
N SER A 718 15.21 25.33 12.65
CA SER A 718 15.87 26.46 12.00
C SER A 718 15.89 26.23 10.51
N GLU A 719 15.59 27.28 9.74
CA GLU A 719 15.68 27.29 8.27
C GLU A 719 16.81 28.23 7.79
N VAL A 720 17.75 28.57 8.69
CA VAL A 720 18.87 29.49 8.36
C VAL A 720 19.68 28.93 7.19
N GLY A 721 19.87 29.76 6.17
CA GLY A 721 20.53 29.38 4.92
C GLY A 721 19.62 28.70 3.90
N GLY A 722 18.33 28.54 4.20
CA GLY A 722 17.38 27.81 3.36
C GLY A 722 17.43 26.29 3.55
N ASP A 723 17.94 25.80 4.69
CA ASP A 723 18.02 24.38 5.01
C ASP A 723 17.31 24.09 6.34
N LEU A 724 16.41 23.11 6.35
CA LEU A 724 15.72 22.68 7.57
C LEU A 724 16.68 21.91 8.49
N ARG A 725 16.85 22.42 9.70
CA ARG A 725 17.53 21.75 10.81
C ARG A 725 16.56 21.58 11.97
N ILE A 726 16.65 20.43 12.61
CA ILE A 726 15.74 19.98 13.68
C ILE A 726 16.57 19.67 14.93
N TRP A 727 16.02 19.99 16.10
CA TRP A 727 16.55 19.58 17.40
C TRP A 727 15.43 18.96 18.23
N ILE A 728 15.79 17.96 19.04
CA ILE A 728 14.91 17.36 20.02
C ILE A 728 15.62 17.47 21.37
N ASN A 729 14.94 18.09 22.34
CA ASN A 729 15.47 18.35 23.68
C ASN A 729 16.85 19.05 23.63
N GLY A 730 17.02 19.98 22.69
CA GLY A 730 18.24 20.78 22.51
C GLY A 730 19.40 20.09 21.78
N ARG A 731 19.29 18.80 21.44
CA ARG A 731 20.31 18.06 20.66
C ARG A 731 19.94 18.01 19.18
N ARG A 732 20.93 18.18 18.30
CA ARG A 732 20.73 18.20 16.83
C ARG A 732 20.19 16.84 16.38
N PHE A 733 19.06 16.85 15.68
CA PHE A 733 18.41 15.65 15.17
C PHE A 733 18.68 15.42 13.69
N ILE A 734 19.31 14.29 13.36
CA ILE A 734 19.57 13.86 11.98
C ILE A 734 18.52 12.82 11.59
N ALA A 735 17.70 13.16 10.58
CA ALA A 735 16.67 12.26 10.06
C ALA A 735 17.33 11.18 9.19
N ARG A 736 17.12 9.92 9.55
CA ARG A 736 17.50 8.74 8.77
C ARG A 736 16.28 7.85 8.73
N GLY A 737 15.84 7.45 7.55
CA GLY A 737 14.77 6.47 7.47
C GLY A 737 14.12 6.40 6.11
N GLY A 738 12.80 6.47 6.03
CA GLY A 738 12.11 6.40 4.75
C GLY A 738 10.65 6.75 4.76
N ASN A 739 10.11 6.74 3.55
CA ASN A 739 8.73 7.06 3.23
C ASN A 739 7.86 5.82 3.40
N TRP A 740 6.65 6.07 3.90
CA TRP A 740 5.61 5.10 4.15
C TRP A 740 4.30 5.68 3.64
N GLY A 741 3.75 5.09 2.59
CA GLY A 741 2.44 5.45 2.05
C GLY A 741 1.34 4.66 2.74
N PHE A 742 1.12 3.42 2.31
CA PHE A 742 0.04 2.57 2.81
C PHE A 742 0.54 1.58 3.86
N GLY A 743 -0.33 1.18 4.80
CA GLY A 743 -0.02 0.07 5.71
C GLY A 743 -0.02 -1.27 4.98
N GLU A 744 -1.00 -1.47 4.10
CA GLU A 744 -1.16 -2.65 3.25
C GLU A 744 -2.11 -2.31 2.10
N SER A 745 -1.96 -2.93 0.93
CA SER A 745 -2.74 -2.57 -0.28
C SER A 745 -4.25 -2.67 -0.13
N MET A 746 -4.78 -3.46 0.81
CA MET A 746 -6.21 -3.55 1.12
C MET A 746 -6.54 -3.10 2.56
N LEU A 747 -5.63 -2.36 3.22
CA LEU A 747 -5.79 -1.80 4.57
C LEU A 747 -6.01 -2.85 5.68
N ARG A 748 -5.35 -4.00 5.55
CA ARG A 748 -5.49 -5.14 6.49
C ARG A 748 -4.55 -5.11 7.70
N TYR A 749 -3.60 -4.17 7.75
CA TYR A 749 -2.67 -4.05 8.88
C TYR A 749 -3.39 -3.70 10.18
N ARG A 750 -2.94 -4.29 11.28
CA ARG A 750 -3.38 -3.95 12.64
C ARG A 750 -2.15 -3.72 13.52
N ALA A 751 -2.37 -3.55 14.82
CA ALA A 751 -1.33 -3.12 15.74
C ALA A 751 -0.06 -3.99 15.74
N ARG A 752 -0.21 -5.31 15.52
CA ARG A 752 0.92 -6.23 15.45
C ARG A 752 1.82 -5.93 14.24
N GLU A 753 1.24 -5.72 13.07
CA GLU A 753 2.00 -5.45 11.85
C GLU A 753 2.70 -4.08 11.91
N TYR A 754 2.02 -3.05 12.41
CA TYR A 754 2.63 -1.74 12.64
C TYR A 754 3.80 -1.82 13.63
N ASP A 755 3.63 -2.52 14.75
CA ASP A 755 4.70 -2.69 15.75
C ASP A 755 5.92 -3.39 15.15
N ALA A 756 5.72 -4.48 14.39
CA ALA A 756 6.81 -5.20 13.74
C ALA A 756 7.55 -4.34 12.71
N ALA A 757 6.82 -3.62 11.86
CA ALA A 757 7.40 -2.79 10.80
C ALA A 757 8.16 -1.57 11.36
N VAL A 758 7.60 -0.89 12.35
CA VAL A 758 8.28 0.23 13.03
C VAL A 758 9.47 -0.28 13.84
N ARG A 759 9.38 -1.46 14.46
CA ARG A 759 10.53 -2.10 15.10
C ARG A 759 11.66 -2.35 14.10
N TYR A 760 11.38 -2.83 12.88
CA TYR A 760 12.40 -2.96 11.84
C TYR A 760 13.06 -1.63 11.48
N HIS A 761 12.32 -0.52 11.46
CA HIS A 761 12.92 0.82 11.29
C HIS A 761 13.89 1.14 12.44
N ARG A 762 13.46 0.93 13.70
CA ARG A 762 14.32 1.09 14.88
C ARG A 762 15.60 0.26 14.78
N GLU A 763 15.48 -1.01 14.40
CA GLU A 763 16.60 -1.97 14.29
C GLU A 763 17.57 -1.64 13.15
N MET A 764 17.14 -0.87 12.14
CA MET A 764 18.00 -0.28 11.12
C MET A 764 18.66 1.04 11.56
N ASN A 765 18.45 1.48 12.80
CA ASN A 765 18.85 2.80 13.30
C ASN A 765 18.13 3.97 12.60
N PHE A 766 16.97 3.73 12.00
CA PHE A 766 16.15 4.78 11.41
C PHE A 766 15.47 5.60 12.50
N THR A 767 15.66 6.91 12.42
CA THR A 767 15.15 7.90 13.36
C THR A 767 13.84 8.55 12.92
N MET A 768 13.44 8.41 11.64
CA MET A 768 12.25 9.06 11.09
C MET A 768 11.53 8.21 10.04
N ILE A 769 10.19 8.22 10.08
CA ILE A 769 9.29 7.76 9.02
C ILE A 769 8.54 8.97 8.48
N ARG A 770 8.41 9.09 7.15
CA ARG A 770 7.49 10.02 6.52
C ARG A 770 6.21 9.31 6.12
N ASN A 771 5.08 9.69 6.72
CA ASN A 771 3.72 9.27 6.32
C ASN A 771 3.37 10.03 5.03
N TRP A 772 3.82 9.50 3.90
CA TRP A 772 3.73 10.11 2.57
C TRP A 772 2.26 10.28 2.17
N VAL A 773 1.91 11.50 1.71
CA VAL A 773 0.54 11.91 1.34
C VAL A 773 -0.50 11.58 2.44
N GLY A 774 -0.07 11.45 3.70
CA GLY A 774 -0.95 11.21 4.85
C GLY A 774 -1.78 9.92 4.78
N GLN A 775 -1.29 8.89 4.09
CA GLN A 775 -2.04 7.68 3.76
C GLN A 775 -2.20 6.68 4.92
N ILE A 776 -1.67 6.99 6.12
CA ILE A 776 -1.92 6.26 7.37
C ILE A 776 -2.74 7.11 8.34
N GLY A 777 -3.86 6.56 8.83
CA GLY A 777 -4.71 7.18 9.86
C GLY A 777 -4.84 6.36 11.16
N ASP A 778 -4.24 5.18 11.23
CA ASP A 778 -4.35 4.26 12.37
C ASP A 778 -3.57 4.72 13.60
N ASP A 779 -4.21 4.74 14.78
CA ASP A 779 -3.52 5.07 16.05
C ASP A 779 -2.34 4.12 16.33
N ALA A 780 -2.50 2.85 15.97
CA ALA A 780 -1.49 1.82 16.21
C ALA A 780 -0.15 2.10 15.50
N PHE A 781 -0.16 2.85 14.39
CA PHE A 781 1.07 3.31 13.75
C PHE A 781 1.81 4.33 14.61
N TYR A 782 1.12 5.37 15.07
CA TYR A 782 1.72 6.42 15.90
C TYR A 782 2.14 5.88 17.28
N GLU A 783 1.35 4.99 17.87
CA GLU A 783 1.71 4.29 19.10
C GLU A 783 2.98 3.44 18.95
N ALA A 784 3.14 2.74 17.82
CA ALA A 784 4.36 2.00 17.53
C ALA A 784 5.56 2.95 17.38
N CYS A 785 5.39 4.07 16.66
CA CYS A 785 6.42 5.11 16.52
C CYS A 785 6.84 5.71 17.87
N ASP A 786 5.88 5.98 18.76
CA ASP A 786 6.15 6.44 20.13
C ASP A 786 6.95 5.42 20.92
N ARG A 787 6.53 4.15 20.92
CA ARG A 787 7.20 3.07 21.67
C ARG A 787 8.63 2.82 21.18
N HIS A 788 8.85 2.89 19.87
CA HIS A 788 10.14 2.56 19.26
C HIS A 788 11.06 3.78 19.11
N GLY A 789 10.59 4.99 19.40
CA GLY A 789 11.37 6.22 19.29
C GLY A 789 11.63 6.62 17.84
N VAL A 790 10.64 6.45 16.96
CA VAL A 790 10.76 6.82 15.53
C VAL A 790 9.91 8.06 15.30
N VAL A 791 10.51 9.13 14.80
CA VAL A 791 9.83 10.41 14.55
C VAL A 791 8.95 10.29 13.30
N VAL A 792 7.77 10.89 13.31
CA VAL A 792 6.85 10.93 12.17
C VAL A 792 6.89 12.30 11.51
N TRP A 793 7.28 12.34 10.24
CA TRP A 793 6.94 13.43 9.33
C TRP A 793 5.53 13.14 8.79
N GLN A 794 4.56 14.03 9.03
CA GLN A 794 3.17 13.82 8.61
C GLN A 794 2.81 14.70 7.41
N ASP A 795 2.56 14.10 6.25
CA ASP A 795 1.95 14.82 5.11
C ASP A 795 0.43 14.93 5.26
N PHE A 796 -0.19 15.83 4.51
CA PHE A 796 -1.63 15.78 4.21
C PHE A 796 -1.87 15.19 2.82
N TRP A 797 -3.14 14.91 2.49
CA TRP A 797 -3.57 14.12 1.32
C TRP A 797 -3.44 14.83 -0.03
N LEU A 798 -2.32 15.50 -0.28
CA LEU A 798 -1.98 16.15 -1.53
C LEU A 798 -0.73 15.49 -2.14
N ALA A 799 -0.92 14.82 -3.26
CA ALA A 799 0.14 14.22 -4.08
C ALA A 799 0.89 15.29 -4.91
N ASN A 800 1.90 14.87 -5.68
CA ASN A 800 2.54 15.73 -6.67
C ASN A 800 1.46 16.33 -7.60
N PRO A 801 1.53 17.63 -7.98
CA PRO A 801 0.62 18.22 -8.95
C PRO A 801 0.43 17.41 -10.25
N TRP A 802 1.44 16.68 -10.68
CA TRP A 802 1.38 15.84 -11.89
C TRP A 802 0.59 14.55 -11.70
N ASP A 803 0.37 14.12 -10.46
CA ASP A 803 -0.23 12.83 -10.14
C ASP A 803 -1.72 12.93 -9.80
N GLY A 804 -2.30 14.12 -9.81
CA GLY A 804 -3.75 14.28 -9.65
C GLY A 804 -4.18 15.73 -9.57
N PRO A 805 -5.48 16.02 -9.82
CA PRO A 805 -6.03 17.35 -9.65
C PRO A 805 -6.06 17.76 -8.17
N GLU A 806 -6.27 19.05 -7.93
CA GLU A 806 -6.58 19.56 -6.60
C GLU A 806 -7.94 19.01 -6.09
N PRO A 807 -8.13 18.89 -4.77
CA PRO A 807 -9.41 18.49 -4.20
C PRO A 807 -10.55 19.44 -4.58
N ASP A 808 -11.73 18.90 -4.89
CA ASP A 808 -12.90 19.70 -5.27
C ASP A 808 -13.56 20.38 -4.05
N ASP A 809 -13.40 19.82 -2.85
CA ASP A 809 -14.02 20.30 -1.60
C ASP A 809 -12.97 20.63 -0.53
N ASN A 810 -12.55 21.90 -0.52
CA ASN A 810 -11.59 22.41 0.44
C ASN A 810 -12.10 22.38 1.90
N GLU A 811 -13.41 22.55 2.12
CA GLU A 811 -13.97 22.55 3.48
C GLU A 811 -13.97 21.15 4.07
N LEU A 812 -14.36 20.14 3.27
CA LEU A 812 -14.23 18.74 3.63
C LEU A 812 -12.79 18.37 3.97
N PHE A 813 -11.83 18.78 3.13
CA PHE A 813 -10.41 18.53 3.36
C PHE A 813 -9.96 19.12 4.71
N LEU A 814 -10.27 20.39 4.98
CA LEU A 814 -9.86 21.06 6.21
C LEU A 814 -10.56 20.51 7.47
N ARG A 815 -11.79 20.00 7.37
CA ARG A 815 -12.43 19.26 8.47
C ARG A 815 -11.68 17.97 8.81
N ASN A 816 -11.22 17.23 7.79
CA ASN A 816 -10.39 16.03 8.00
C ASN A 816 -9.02 16.40 8.60
N VAL A 817 -8.38 17.48 8.13
CA VAL A 817 -7.12 18.00 8.72
C VAL A 817 -7.30 18.26 10.21
N LYS A 818 -8.39 18.94 10.59
CA LYS A 818 -8.69 19.24 11.99
C LYS A 818 -8.87 17.96 12.82
N ASP A 819 -9.66 17.00 12.36
CA ASP A 819 -9.89 15.74 13.10
C ASP A 819 -8.59 14.94 13.25
N LEU A 820 -7.81 14.80 12.17
CA LEU A 820 -6.52 14.08 12.22
C LEU A 820 -5.55 14.76 13.18
N VAL A 821 -5.39 16.09 13.14
CA VAL A 821 -4.49 16.81 14.06
C VAL A 821 -4.91 16.61 15.52
N LEU A 822 -6.22 16.69 15.83
CA LEU A 822 -6.73 16.42 17.17
C LEU A 822 -6.46 14.98 17.63
N ARG A 823 -6.54 14.02 16.70
CA ARG A 823 -6.22 12.61 16.94
C ARG A 823 -4.74 12.41 17.26
N ILE A 824 -3.84 13.00 16.46
CA ILE A 824 -2.42 12.62 16.51
C ILE A 824 -1.52 13.55 17.34
N ARG A 825 -1.96 14.76 17.69
CA ARG A 825 -1.08 15.79 18.31
C ARG A 825 -0.48 15.38 19.66
N ASN A 826 -1.07 14.42 20.36
CA ASN A 826 -0.56 13.94 21.64
C ASN A 826 0.59 12.91 21.51
N HIS A 827 0.85 12.39 20.31
CA HIS A 827 1.93 11.44 20.09
C HIS A 827 3.29 12.18 20.06
N PRO A 828 4.23 11.89 20.98
CA PRO A 828 5.56 12.51 21.01
C PRO A 828 6.38 12.22 19.74
N SER A 829 6.04 11.17 18.98
CA SER A 829 6.68 10.86 17.71
C SER A 829 6.39 11.88 16.61
N VAL A 830 5.26 12.60 16.62
CA VAL A 830 4.94 13.58 15.55
C VAL A 830 5.99 14.68 15.54
N GLY A 831 6.73 14.78 14.43
CA GLY A 831 7.94 15.57 14.33
C GLY A 831 7.80 16.84 13.50
N LEU A 832 7.00 16.81 12.44
CA LEU A 832 6.67 17.97 11.61
C LEU A 832 5.47 17.64 10.74
N TYR A 833 4.82 18.69 10.23
CA TYR A 833 3.74 18.58 9.25
C TYR A 833 4.20 19.07 7.87
N CYS A 834 3.71 18.41 6.83
CA CYS A 834 3.96 18.80 5.45
C CYS A 834 2.65 18.96 4.67
N GLY A 835 2.55 20.05 3.91
CA GLY A 835 1.36 20.37 3.13
C GLY A 835 1.12 19.40 1.98
N ARG A 836 2.17 19.14 1.18
CA ARG A 836 2.06 18.42 -0.08
C ARG A 836 3.34 17.70 -0.47
N ASN A 837 3.19 16.54 -1.12
CA ASN A 837 4.27 15.83 -1.79
C ASN A 837 4.73 16.58 -3.06
N GLU A 838 6.03 16.87 -3.19
CA GLU A 838 6.65 17.40 -4.43
C GLU A 838 5.91 18.60 -5.05
N GLY A 839 5.43 19.51 -4.21
CA GLY A 839 4.69 20.69 -4.65
C GLY A 839 4.12 21.50 -3.49
N PHE A 840 3.29 22.49 -3.79
CA PHE A 840 2.67 23.37 -2.80
C PHE A 840 1.16 23.16 -2.73
N PRO A 841 0.54 23.22 -1.54
CA PRO A 841 -0.92 23.21 -1.44
C PRO A 841 -1.52 24.44 -2.15
N PRO A 842 -2.74 24.31 -2.69
CA PRO A 842 -3.45 25.45 -3.25
C PRO A 842 -3.75 26.48 -2.14
N PRO A 843 -3.86 27.78 -2.46
CA PRO A 843 -3.91 28.84 -1.44
C PRO A 843 -4.97 28.67 -0.33
N PRO A 844 -6.21 28.20 -0.61
CA PRO A 844 -7.20 27.97 0.44
C PRO A 844 -6.76 26.90 1.45
N LEU A 845 -6.16 25.80 0.96
CA LEU A 845 -5.70 24.70 1.80
C LEU A 845 -4.44 25.10 2.58
N GLU A 846 -3.49 25.78 1.94
CA GLU A 846 -2.27 26.29 2.60
C GLU A 846 -2.63 27.19 3.79
N GLN A 847 -3.56 28.15 3.59
CA GLN A 847 -4.00 29.04 4.66
C GLN A 847 -4.77 28.30 5.75
N GLY A 848 -5.67 27.39 5.37
CA GLY A 848 -6.46 26.60 6.31
C GLY A 848 -5.63 25.65 7.17
N ILE A 849 -4.63 24.99 6.59
CA ILE A 849 -3.69 24.10 7.28
C ILE A 849 -2.87 24.92 8.29
N ARG A 850 -2.24 26.02 7.85
CA ARG A 850 -1.45 26.88 8.76
C ARG A 850 -2.27 27.40 9.93
N LYS A 851 -3.51 27.83 9.67
CA LYS A 851 -4.42 28.27 10.73
C LYS A 851 -4.71 27.12 11.71
N THR A 852 -5.08 25.95 11.20
CA THR A 852 -5.43 24.78 12.02
C THR A 852 -4.25 24.34 12.90
N LEU A 853 -3.04 24.28 12.33
CA LEU A 853 -1.83 23.94 13.08
C LEU A 853 -1.46 25.01 14.12
N GLY A 854 -1.60 26.31 13.77
CA GLY A 854 -1.40 27.40 14.72
C GLY A 854 -2.38 27.35 15.92
N ASP A 855 -3.63 26.93 15.68
CA ASP A 855 -4.64 26.81 16.72
C ASP A 855 -4.48 25.56 17.59
N LEU A 856 -4.03 24.44 17.00
CA LEU A 856 -4.09 23.12 17.64
C LEU A 856 -2.75 22.50 18.03
N HIS A 857 -1.65 22.89 17.37
CA HIS A 857 -0.31 22.34 17.60
C HIS A 857 0.81 23.36 17.27
N PRO A 858 0.79 24.58 17.86
CA PRO A 858 1.64 25.70 17.45
C PRO A 858 3.15 25.48 17.63
N ASP A 859 3.56 24.51 18.44
CA ASP A 859 4.97 24.23 18.73
C ASP A 859 5.64 23.34 17.65
N LEU A 860 4.87 22.72 16.73
CA LEU A 860 5.42 21.91 15.64
C LEU A 860 5.56 22.69 14.34
N HIS A 861 6.65 22.40 13.62
CA HIS A 861 6.96 23.04 12.36
C HIS A 861 6.10 22.54 11.21
N TYR A 862 5.81 23.44 10.27
CA TYR A 862 5.09 23.16 9.03
C TYR A 862 5.90 23.61 7.82
N ILE A 863 6.09 22.70 6.88
CA ILE A 863 6.67 22.98 5.55
C ILE A 863 5.62 22.73 4.46
N PRO A 864 5.53 23.57 3.43
CA PRO A 864 4.48 23.41 2.44
C PRO A 864 4.80 22.34 1.38
N SER A 865 6.08 22.12 1.06
CA SER A 865 6.54 21.12 0.07
C SER A 865 7.49 20.11 0.71
N SER A 866 7.37 18.84 0.32
CA SER A 866 8.30 17.79 0.74
C SER A 866 9.61 17.77 -0.04
N ALA A 867 9.71 18.44 -1.20
CA ALA A 867 10.87 18.33 -2.08
C ALA A 867 11.51 19.68 -2.44
N ASP A 868 10.97 20.79 -1.94
CA ASP A 868 11.39 22.14 -2.29
C ASP A 868 11.62 23.04 -1.05
N GLN A 869 12.12 24.25 -1.30
CA GLN A 869 12.45 25.26 -0.29
C GLN A 869 13.52 24.79 0.69
N VAL A 870 13.14 24.29 1.87
CA VAL A 870 14.06 23.99 2.98
C VAL A 870 14.50 22.53 3.04
N VAL A 871 13.91 21.72 2.17
CA VAL A 871 14.23 20.30 1.94
C VAL A 871 14.50 20.08 0.44
N SER A 872 14.93 18.88 0.08
CA SER A 872 15.00 18.40 -1.31
C SER A 872 14.40 16.99 -1.39
N GLY A 873 14.01 16.48 -2.56
CA GLY A 873 13.39 15.14 -2.61
C GLY A 873 12.97 14.60 -3.97
N HIS A 874 13.56 15.04 -5.08
CA HIS A 874 13.18 14.60 -6.43
C HIS A 874 13.95 13.34 -6.90
N GLY A 875 14.29 12.43 -5.98
CA GLY A 875 15.08 11.22 -6.22
C GLY A 875 16.62 11.43 -6.21
N PRO A 876 17.39 10.49 -6.81
CA PRO A 876 16.96 9.49 -7.78
C PRO A 876 16.23 8.29 -7.18
N TYR A 877 15.53 7.55 -8.04
CA TYR A 877 14.73 6.37 -7.68
C TYR A 877 15.27 5.05 -8.25
N TRP A 878 16.46 5.08 -8.87
CA TRP A 878 17.13 3.92 -9.48
C TRP A 878 18.47 3.59 -8.82
N ALA A 879 18.92 2.35 -9.00
CA ALA A 879 20.21 1.89 -8.49
C ALA A 879 21.39 2.57 -9.21
N ASN A 880 22.35 3.07 -8.43
CA ASN A 880 23.60 3.64 -8.92
C ASN A 880 24.79 3.04 -8.15
N PRO A 881 26.02 3.11 -8.71
CA PRO A 881 27.23 2.74 -7.96
C PRO A 881 27.43 3.62 -6.72
N ALA A 882 28.02 3.08 -5.65
CA ALA A 882 28.22 3.80 -4.38
C ALA A 882 28.78 5.22 -4.52
N ARG A 883 29.78 5.40 -5.39
CA ARG A 883 30.43 6.70 -5.67
C ARG A 883 29.45 7.79 -6.12
N PHE A 884 28.39 7.42 -6.82
CA PHE A 884 27.36 8.37 -7.25
C PHE A 884 26.71 9.04 -6.05
N TYR A 885 26.31 8.27 -5.03
CA TYR A 885 25.59 8.81 -3.87
C TYR A 885 26.44 9.80 -3.06
N PHE A 886 27.74 9.52 -2.86
CA PHE A 886 28.66 10.45 -2.19
C PHE A 886 28.81 11.78 -2.96
N ASN A 887 28.82 11.72 -4.29
CA ASN A 887 28.88 12.92 -5.12
C ASN A 887 27.56 13.70 -5.10
N ALA A 888 26.43 12.99 -5.03
CA ALA A 888 25.07 13.54 -5.07
C ALA A 888 24.52 13.97 -3.70
N ALA A 889 25.24 13.73 -2.59
CA ALA A 889 24.79 14.07 -1.25
C ALA A 889 24.37 15.55 -1.14
N ASP A 890 23.14 15.78 -0.66
CA ASP A 890 22.51 17.09 -0.62
C ASP A 890 22.89 17.90 0.63
N LYS A 891 22.90 19.22 0.51
CA LYS A 891 23.08 20.18 1.61
C LYS A 891 21.81 20.40 2.42
N LYS A 892 20.68 19.84 2.01
CA LYS A 892 19.39 19.85 2.71
C LYS A 892 19.03 18.45 3.20
N LEU A 893 18.02 18.38 4.09
CA LEU A 893 17.38 17.10 4.40
C LEU A 893 16.71 16.59 3.12
N HIS A 894 17.17 15.44 2.64
CA HIS A 894 16.68 14.83 1.41
C HIS A 894 15.56 13.84 1.72
N SER A 895 14.34 14.14 1.29
CA SER A 895 13.10 13.47 1.72
C SER A 895 12.76 12.22 0.92
N GLU A 896 13.35 12.00 -0.26
CA GLU A 896 13.11 10.80 -1.06
C GLU A 896 14.33 10.41 -1.90
N ILE A 897 14.85 9.19 -1.68
CA ILE A 897 15.84 8.54 -2.55
C ILE A 897 15.63 7.03 -2.60
N GLY A 898 15.70 6.41 -3.76
CA GLY A 898 15.30 5.02 -3.92
C GLY A 898 16.12 4.23 -4.93
N ALA A 899 15.95 2.92 -4.89
CA ALA A 899 16.38 1.98 -5.92
C ALA A 899 15.49 0.72 -5.89
N PRO A 900 15.42 -0.07 -6.96
CA PRO A 900 14.85 -1.41 -6.89
C PRO A 900 15.45 -2.22 -5.73
N ASN A 901 14.64 -3.02 -5.04
CA ASN A 901 15.09 -3.94 -4.00
C ASN A 901 14.42 -5.29 -4.20
N ILE A 902 15.20 -6.21 -4.75
CA ILE A 902 14.73 -7.55 -5.12
C ILE A 902 14.54 -8.40 -3.85
N PRO A 903 13.34 -8.97 -3.59
CA PRO A 903 13.09 -9.85 -2.46
C PRO A 903 13.92 -11.13 -2.49
N SER A 904 13.91 -11.86 -1.38
CA SER A 904 14.48 -13.22 -1.35
C SER A 904 13.68 -14.17 -2.26
N LEU A 905 14.33 -15.21 -2.80
CA LEU A 905 13.65 -16.21 -3.64
C LEU A 905 12.46 -16.87 -2.92
N ASP A 906 12.56 -17.08 -1.61
CA ASP A 906 11.47 -17.61 -0.79
C ASP A 906 10.21 -16.72 -0.87
N SER A 907 10.39 -15.39 -0.90
CA SER A 907 9.29 -14.42 -0.99
C SER A 907 8.78 -14.25 -2.41
N VAL A 908 9.66 -14.35 -3.42
CA VAL A 908 9.23 -14.33 -4.83
C VAL A 908 8.35 -15.55 -5.17
N ARG A 909 8.59 -16.71 -4.54
CA ARG A 909 7.68 -17.86 -4.68
C ARG A 909 6.31 -17.67 -4.03
N LEU A 910 6.18 -16.74 -3.08
CA LEU A 910 4.90 -16.40 -2.47
C LEU A 910 4.12 -15.35 -3.30
N MET A 911 4.80 -14.55 -4.12
CA MET A 911 4.16 -13.48 -4.89
C MET A 911 3.69 -13.92 -6.28
N MET A 912 4.26 -14.98 -6.87
CA MET A 912 3.96 -15.37 -8.26
C MET A 912 4.19 -16.88 -8.49
N PRO A 913 3.60 -17.47 -9.54
CA PRO A 913 3.79 -18.90 -9.84
C PRO A 913 5.22 -19.22 -10.32
N GLU A 914 5.71 -20.44 -10.08
CA GLU A 914 7.08 -20.87 -10.41
C GLU A 914 7.46 -20.62 -11.88
N LYS A 915 6.52 -20.83 -12.81
CA LYS A 915 6.73 -20.58 -14.26
C LYS A 915 6.97 -19.11 -14.62
N ALA A 916 6.60 -18.17 -13.75
CA ALA A 916 6.77 -16.74 -13.95
C ALA A 916 8.09 -16.21 -13.36
N LEU A 917 8.82 -17.03 -12.60
CA LEU A 917 10.11 -16.65 -12.03
C LEU A 917 11.15 -16.33 -13.11
N TRP A 918 11.15 -17.07 -14.22
CA TRP A 918 12.11 -16.88 -15.30
C TRP A 918 11.61 -17.36 -16.67
N PRO A 919 11.87 -16.61 -17.76
CA PRO A 919 12.47 -15.27 -17.79
C PRO A 919 11.54 -14.21 -17.20
N GLN A 920 12.11 -13.09 -16.77
CA GLN A 920 11.35 -11.93 -16.28
C GLN A 920 10.39 -11.42 -17.38
N ALA A 921 9.12 -11.21 -17.01
CA ALA A 921 8.05 -10.84 -17.92
C ALA A 921 6.92 -10.08 -17.19
N LEU A 922 5.67 -10.23 -17.61
CA LEU A 922 4.53 -9.47 -17.10
C LEU A 922 4.38 -9.51 -15.58
N ASP A 923 4.50 -10.67 -14.93
CA ASP A 923 4.38 -10.78 -13.45
C ASP A 923 5.41 -9.89 -12.73
N TRP A 924 6.62 -9.76 -13.27
CA TRP A 924 7.63 -8.86 -12.70
C TRP A 924 7.22 -7.40 -12.83
N GLY A 925 6.70 -6.99 -13.99
CA GLY A 925 6.22 -5.63 -14.24
C GLY A 925 4.95 -5.28 -13.46
N LEU A 926 4.02 -6.23 -13.32
CA LEU A 926 2.85 -6.06 -12.47
C LEU A 926 3.28 -5.78 -11.03
N HIS A 927 4.27 -6.51 -10.52
CA HIS A 927 4.88 -6.31 -9.20
C HIS A 927 6.02 -5.26 -9.19
N ASP A 928 5.88 -4.20 -10.00
CA ASP A 928 6.67 -2.96 -10.02
C ASP A 928 8.06 -3.02 -10.67
N PHE A 929 8.55 -4.18 -11.10
CA PHE A 929 9.83 -4.27 -11.80
C PHE A 929 9.68 -3.96 -13.30
N CYS A 930 9.30 -2.73 -13.61
CA CYS A 930 9.23 -2.22 -14.98
C CYS A 930 10.64 -1.87 -15.51
N LEU A 931 10.89 -2.09 -16.80
CA LEU A 931 12.19 -1.78 -17.42
C LEU A 931 12.47 -0.27 -17.51
N GLN A 932 11.42 0.54 -17.65
CA GLN A 932 11.43 1.99 -17.75
C GLN A 932 10.60 2.63 -16.62
N GLY A 933 10.78 3.94 -16.42
CA GLY A 933 10.16 4.69 -15.32
C GLY A 933 11.16 4.97 -14.21
N ALA A 934 10.67 5.42 -13.05
CA ALA A 934 11.50 5.88 -11.93
C ALA A 934 12.47 4.81 -11.40
N MET A 935 12.03 3.54 -11.35
CA MET A 935 12.85 2.42 -10.86
C MET A 935 13.99 2.03 -11.81
N ASN A 936 13.85 2.31 -13.11
CA ASN A 936 14.78 1.96 -14.18
C ASN A 936 15.28 0.49 -14.11
N GLY A 937 14.36 -0.47 -14.20
CA GLY A 937 14.68 -1.90 -14.12
C GLY A 937 15.68 -2.37 -15.18
N ALA A 938 15.70 -1.73 -16.36
CA ALA A 938 16.72 -1.98 -17.38
C ALA A 938 18.13 -1.66 -16.86
N GLY A 939 18.30 -0.50 -16.21
CA GLY A 939 19.56 -0.12 -15.56
C GLY A 939 19.99 -1.12 -14.47
N PHE A 940 19.05 -1.60 -13.64
CA PHE A 940 19.34 -2.63 -12.64
C PHE A 940 19.83 -3.94 -13.29
N ARG A 941 19.18 -4.39 -14.37
CA ARG A 941 19.62 -5.56 -15.13
C ARG A 941 21.01 -5.35 -15.74
N THR A 942 21.30 -4.16 -16.26
CA THR A 942 22.62 -3.80 -16.77
C THR A 942 23.70 -3.85 -15.69
N ILE A 943 23.40 -3.47 -14.44
CA ILE A 943 24.33 -3.65 -13.32
C ILE A 943 24.64 -5.13 -13.11
N ILE A 944 23.62 -6.01 -13.06
CA ILE A 944 23.83 -7.45 -12.92
C ILE A 944 24.67 -8.01 -14.07
N GLU A 945 24.34 -7.64 -15.31
CA GLU A 945 25.05 -8.10 -16.50
C GLU A 945 26.52 -7.69 -16.49
N ASN A 946 26.79 -6.40 -16.31
CA ASN A 946 28.13 -5.85 -16.47
C ASN A 946 29.04 -6.10 -15.26
N SER A 947 28.49 -6.06 -14.04
CA SER A 947 29.30 -6.20 -12.82
C SER A 947 29.49 -7.64 -12.40
N TYR A 948 28.55 -8.54 -12.73
CA TYR A 948 28.56 -9.92 -12.26
C TYR A 948 28.50 -10.97 -13.37
N GLY A 949 28.40 -10.57 -14.65
CA GLY A 949 28.39 -11.48 -15.79
C GLY A 949 27.03 -12.10 -16.10
N GLY A 950 25.94 -11.47 -15.66
CA GLY A 950 24.58 -11.90 -15.96
C GLY A 950 24.10 -13.13 -15.18
N ALA A 951 22.89 -13.60 -15.51
CA ALA A 951 22.29 -14.79 -14.92
C ALA A 951 21.40 -15.53 -15.92
N THR A 952 21.28 -16.85 -15.75
CA THR A 952 20.45 -17.72 -16.62
C THR A 952 19.25 -18.33 -15.92
N THR A 953 19.12 -18.11 -14.61
CA THR A 953 18.01 -18.56 -13.77
C THR A 953 17.61 -17.45 -12.79
N ALA A 954 16.37 -17.51 -12.29
CA ALA A 954 15.89 -16.58 -11.27
C ALA A 954 16.72 -16.66 -9.97
N GLU A 955 17.09 -17.87 -9.52
CA GLU A 955 17.87 -18.07 -8.30
C GLU A 955 19.23 -17.39 -8.37
N GLU A 956 19.95 -17.56 -9.49
CA GLU A 956 21.22 -16.90 -9.72
C GLU A 956 21.06 -15.38 -9.77
N TRP A 957 20.05 -14.88 -10.51
CA TRP A 957 19.81 -13.45 -10.65
C TRP A 957 19.46 -12.78 -9.32
N ILE A 958 18.56 -13.39 -8.54
CA ILE A 958 18.14 -12.89 -7.22
C ILE A 958 19.31 -12.90 -6.24
N ARG A 959 20.17 -13.94 -6.27
CA ARG A 959 21.38 -13.98 -5.42
C ARG A 959 22.33 -12.82 -5.75
N LEU A 960 22.56 -12.53 -7.03
CA LEU A 960 23.40 -11.41 -7.45
C LEU A 960 22.75 -10.06 -7.10
N ALA A 961 21.42 -9.95 -7.21
CA ALA A 961 20.67 -8.75 -6.82
C ALA A 961 20.85 -8.40 -5.34
N GLN A 962 21.05 -9.38 -4.44
CA GLN A 962 21.31 -9.08 -3.02
C GLN A 962 22.62 -8.30 -2.80
N TYR A 963 23.66 -8.48 -3.64
CA TYR A 963 24.86 -7.64 -3.56
C TYR A 963 24.54 -6.19 -3.91
N VAL A 964 23.77 -5.98 -4.98
CA VAL A 964 23.33 -4.64 -5.40
C VAL A 964 22.43 -4.00 -4.33
N ASN A 965 21.48 -4.74 -3.78
CA ASN A 965 20.61 -4.30 -2.69
C ASN A 965 21.43 -3.80 -1.49
N TYR A 966 22.42 -4.58 -1.03
CA TYR A 966 23.24 -4.21 0.12
C TYR A 966 24.04 -2.92 -0.13
N ASP A 967 24.82 -2.90 -1.22
CA ASP A 967 25.77 -1.82 -1.49
C ASP A 967 25.07 -0.51 -1.82
N THR A 968 24.00 -0.57 -2.61
CA THR A 968 23.23 0.61 -3.03
C THR A 968 22.61 1.31 -1.82
N TYR A 969 21.90 0.56 -0.98
CA TYR A 969 21.20 1.11 0.16
C TYR A 969 22.16 1.56 1.27
N ARG A 970 23.26 0.83 1.50
CA ARG A 970 24.33 1.29 2.40
C ARG A 970 24.90 2.63 1.95
N ALA A 971 25.22 2.77 0.66
CA ALA A 971 25.84 3.98 0.12
C ALA A 971 24.93 5.22 0.22
N MET A 972 23.60 5.07 0.10
CA MET A 972 22.65 6.18 0.26
C MET A 972 22.77 6.87 1.64
N PHE A 973 22.98 6.07 2.70
CA PHE A 973 23.15 6.57 4.06
C PHE A 973 24.59 7.02 4.35
N GLU A 974 25.60 6.25 3.96
CA GLU A 974 27.01 6.62 4.18
C GLU A 974 27.38 7.95 3.49
N ALA A 975 26.80 8.22 2.32
CA ALA A 975 26.99 9.47 1.59
C ALA A 975 26.59 10.73 2.39
N GLN A 976 25.69 10.58 3.38
CA GLN A 976 25.26 11.70 4.20
C GLN A 976 26.35 12.21 5.15
N SER A 977 27.49 11.53 5.26
CA SER A 977 28.64 12.00 6.06
C SER A 977 29.11 13.40 5.68
N LYS A 978 28.89 13.81 4.43
CA LYS A 978 29.37 15.08 3.88
C LYS A 978 28.75 16.31 4.56
N TYR A 979 27.43 16.30 4.74
CA TYR A 979 26.66 17.43 5.29
C TYR A 979 25.85 17.08 6.53
N ARG A 980 25.61 15.79 6.80
CA ARG A 980 24.82 15.27 7.93
C ARG A 980 23.45 15.94 8.06
N MET A 981 22.77 16.16 6.93
CA MET A 981 21.45 16.78 6.94
C MET A 981 20.32 15.76 7.10
N GLY A 982 20.56 14.54 6.65
CA GLY A 982 19.64 13.41 6.76
C GLY A 982 19.10 12.98 5.40
N VAL A 983 18.59 11.76 5.35
CA VAL A 983 18.02 11.15 4.14
C VAL A 983 16.89 10.20 4.48
N LEU A 984 15.82 10.23 3.68
CA LEU A 984 14.69 9.32 3.76
C LEU A 984 14.55 8.54 2.44
N LEU A 985 14.47 7.21 2.54
CA LEU A 985 14.29 6.31 1.42
C LEU A 985 12.92 6.43 0.76
N TRP A 986 12.86 6.36 -0.56
CA TRP A 986 11.71 5.93 -1.33
C TRP A 986 11.91 4.45 -1.68
N MET A 987 11.30 3.51 -0.97
CA MET A 987 10.52 3.61 0.26
C MET A 987 11.14 2.64 1.28
N SER A 988 10.81 2.80 2.55
CA SER A 988 11.32 1.91 3.59
C SER A 988 10.40 0.71 3.85
N HIS A 989 9.12 0.82 3.47
CA HIS A 989 8.07 -0.15 3.72
C HIS A 989 7.30 -0.48 2.44
N SER A 990 6.95 -1.76 2.29
CA SER A 990 6.20 -2.29 1.15
C SER A 990 4.78 -2.64 1.55
N CYS A 991 3.79 -1.96 0.97
CA CYS A 991 2.37 -2.19 1.26
C CYS A 991 1.79 -3.41 0.52
N TRP A 992 2.51 -3.96 -0.46
CA TRP A 992 2.06 -5.08 -1.29
C TRP A 992 3.27 -5.86 -1.83
N PRO A 993 3.14 -7.10 -2.34
CA PRO A 993 4.30 -7.81 -2.89
C PRO A 993 4.94 -7.05 -4.05
N SER A 994 6.18 -6.58 -3.86
CA SER A 994 6.86 -5.66 -4.78
C SER A 994 8.33 -6.02 -4.97
N PHE A 995 8.92 -5.57 -6.08
CA PHE A 995 10.35 -5.62 -6.40
C PHE A 995 11.10 -4.29 -6.22
N VAL A 996 10.41 -3.23 -5.84
CA VAL A 996 11.00 -1.88 -5.76
C VAL A 996 10.92 -1.34 -4.34
N TRP A 997 11.84 -0.42 -4.02
CA TRP A 997 11.65 0.59 -2.96
C TRP A 997 11.14 0.03 -1.63
N GLN A 998 11.95 -0.81 -1.00
CA GLN A 998 11.64 -1.43 0.29
C GLN A 998 12.95 -1.72 1.02
N THR A 999 12.90 -2.17 2.28
CA THR A 999 14.09 -2.65 3.01
C THR A 999 13.91 -4.09 3.48
N TYR A 1000 12.72 -4.38 3.99
CA TYR A 1000 12.12 -5.70 4.13
C TYR A 1000 10.94 -5.81 3.16
N ASP A 1001 10.64 -7.01 2.69
CA ASP A 1001 9.53 -7.22 1.76
C ASP A 1001 8.16 -7.27 2.46
N TYR A 1002 7.08 -7.33 1.66
CA TYR A 1002 5.68 -7.44 2.12
C TYR A 1002 5.43 -8.57 3.13
N TYR A 1003 6.28 -9.61 3.12
CA TYR A 1003 6.20 -10.77 3.99
C TYR A 1003 7.04 -10.61 5.26
N PHE A 1004 7.57 -9.42 5.55
CA PHE A 1004 8.47 -9.11 6.66
C PHE A 1004 9.82 -9.84 6.61
N GLU A 1005 10.27 -10.29 5.43
CA GLU A 1005 11.62 -10.81 5.26
C GLU A 1005 12.61 -9.65 5.06
N PRO A 1006 13.61 -9.48 5.94
CA PRO A 1006 14.66 -8.48 5.74
C PRO A 1006 15.53 -8.85 4.54
N THR A 1007 15.57 -8.02 3.50
CA THR A 1007 16.46 -8.25 2.35
C THR A 1007 17.88 -7.75 2.67
N ALA A 1008 18.83 -7.94 1.77
CA ALA A 1008 20.18 -7.38 1.96
C ALA A 1008 20.19 -5.85 2.07
N ALA A 1009 19.20 -5.16 1.50
CA ALA A 1009 19.03 -3.70 1.64
C ALA A 1009 18.80 -3.29 3.10
N TYR A 1010 18.02 -4.05 3.87
CA TYR A 1010 17.80 -3.83 5.30
C TYR A 1010 19.13 -3.75 6.06
N TYR A 1011 20.04 -4.70 5.80
CA TYR A 1011 21.33 -4.75 6.48
C TYR A 1011 22.31 -3.68 5.97
N GLY A 1012 22.24 -3.34 4.69
CA GLY A 1012 22.94 -2.18 4.14
C GLY A 1012 22.51 -0.86 4.83
N CYS A 1013 21.21 -0.65 4.99
CA CYS A 1013 20.64 0.49 5.73
C CYS A 1013 21.07 0.50 7.20
N LYS A 1014 20.91 -0.65 7.87
CA LYS A 1014 21.30 -0.85 9.28
C LYS A 1014 22.76 -0.47 9.51
N LYS A 1015 23.64 -0.88 8.60
CA LYS A 1015 25.07 -0.58 8.63
C LYS A 1015 25.36 0.90 8.37
N GLY A 1016 24.88 1.45 7.27
CA GLY A 1016 25.13 2.86 6.89
C GLY A 1016 24.48 3.88 7.85
N SER A 1017 23.54 3.45 8.69
CA SER A 1017 22.83 4.30 9.65
C SER A 1017 23.32 4.15 11.09
N GLU A 1018 24.42 3.43 11.35
CA GLU A 1018 24.99 3.33 12.70
C GLU A 1018 25.21 4.73 13.34
N PRO A 1019 24.86 4.95 14.62
CA PRO A 1019 25.05 6.25 15.28
C PRO A 1019 26.50 6.76 15.29
N LEU A 1020 27.45 5.85 15.42
CA LEU A 1020 28.89 6.06 15.28
C LEU A 1020 29.42 5.00 14.30
N HIS A 1021 29.88 5.43 13.13
CA HIS A 1021 30.10 4.56 11.99
C HIS A 1021 31.48 4.76 11.36
N ILE A 1022 32.15 3.68 10.95
CA ILE A 1022 33.34 3.73 10.09
C ILE A 1022 32.99 3.31 8.67
N GLN A 1023 33.42 4.11 7.70
CA GLN A 1023 33.05 3.94 6.29
C GLN A 1023 34.20 4.24 5.33
N TRP A 1024 34.07 3.73 4.12
CA TRP A 1024 34.91 4.10 2.98
C TRP A 1024 34.16 5.08 2.08
N ASN A 1025 34.64 6.33 2.04
CA ASN A 1025 34.16 7.31 1.08
C ASN A 1025 34.75 7.01 -0.30
N SER A 1026 33.95 6.34 -1.13
CA SER A 1026 34.36 5.92 -2.48
C SER A 1026 34.51 7.07 -3.50
N ALA A 1027 34.05 8.28 -3.18
CA ALA A 1027 34.24 9.45 -4.04
C ALA A 1027 35.64 10.06 -3.88
N GLU A 1028 36.07 10.22 -2.63
CA GLU A 1028 37.34 10.84 -2.25
C GLU A 1028 38.45 9.82 -1.95
N GLU A 1029 38.12 8.52 -1.95
CA GLU A 1029 39.04 7.42 -1.61
C GLU A 1029 39.66 7.61 -0.20
N THR A 1030 38.80 7.88 0.78
CA THR A 1030 39.20 8.11 2.19
C THR A 1030 38.46 7.17 3.13
N ILE A 1031 39.08 6.89 4.29
CA ILE A 1031 38.38 6.27 5.43
C ILE A 1031 37.90 7.37 6.36
N GLU A 1032 36.63 7.30 6.73
CA GLU A 1032 35.96 8.29 7.57
C GLU A 1032 35.32 7.62 8.79
N VAL A 1033 35.28 8.37 9.90
CA VAL A 1033 34.43 8.06 11.05
C VAL A 1033 33.37 9.15 11.14
N VAL A 1034 32.11 8.73 11.13
CA VAL A 1034 30.92 9.60 11.17
C VAL A 1034 30.21 9.38 12.49
N ASN A 1035 29.90 10.46 13.18
CA ASN A 1035 29.16 10.43 14.43
C ASN A 1035 27.95 11.33 14.29
N TYR A 1036 26.79 10.71 14.11
CA TYR A 1036 25.53 11.42 13.96
C TYR A 1036 25.00 11.89 15.31
N ASN A 1037 25.03 11.01 16.32
CA ASN A 1037 24.32 11.24 17.58
C ASN A 1037 24.80 10.40 18.78
N ALA A 1038 26.01 9.85 18.74
CA ALA A 1038 26.53 8.96 19.78
C ALA A 1038 27.25 9.70 20.93
N GLY A 1039 27.08 11.02 21.07
CA GLY A 1039 27.84 11.85 21.99
C GLY A 1039 29.31 12.00 21.58
N LYS A 1040 30.10 12.73 22.37
CA LYS A 1040 31.55 12.79 22.18
C LYS A 1040 32.17 11.45 22.61
N VAL A 1041 32.96 10.84 21.72
CA VAL A 1041 33.66 9.58 21.98
C VAL A 1041 35.15 9.77 21.76
N THR A 1042 35.97 9.36 22.73
CA THR A 1042 37.43 9.55 22.70
C THR A 1042 38.18 8.22 22.78
N GLY A 1043 39.43 8.22 22.35
CA GLY A 1043 40.31 7.04 22.40
C GLY A 1043 39.92 5.97 21.38
N LEU A 1044 39.45 6.40 20.21
CA LEU A 1044 39.09 5.51 19.11
C LEU A 1044 40.33 5.13 18.28
N THR A 1045 40.29 3.95 17.68
CA THR A 1045 41.25 3.51 16.66
C THR A 1045 40.48 3.04 15.44
N ALA A 1046 40.61 3.77 14.33
CA ALA A 1046 40.11 3.34 13.04
C ALA A 1046 41.14 2.42 12.38
N SER A 1047 40.71 1.32 11.77
CA SER A 1047 41.55 0.41 11.02
C SER A 1047 40.95 0.02 9.67
N ILE A 1048 41.83 -0.27 8.70
CA ILE A 1048 41.48 -0.88 7.41
C ILE A 1048 42.42 -2.06 7.15
N GLU A 1049 41.84 -3.19 6.78
CA GLU A 1049 42.54 -4.33 6.20
C GLU A 1049 42.18 -4.45 4.73
N ILE A 1050 43.20 -4.66 3.88
CA ILE A 1050 43.00 -5.01 2.46
C ILE A 1050 43.27 -6.50 2.31
N LEU A 1051 42.27 -7.24 1.82
CA LEU A 1051 42.28 -8.70 1.72
C LEU A 1051 42.16 -9.10 0.25
N ASN A 1052 42.96 -10.07 -0.21
CA ASN A 1052 42.77 -10.64 -1.54
C ASN A 1052 41.57 -11.59 -1.61
N MET A 1053 41.23 -12.06 -2.80
CA MET A 1053 40.11 -12.98 -3.06
C MET A 1053 40.27 -14.35 -2.36
N ASP A 1054 41.49 -14.71 -1.94
CA ASP A 1054 41.75 -15.88 -1.09
C ASP A 1054 41.56 -15.60 0.42
N GLY A 1055 41.14 -14.39 0.78
CA GLY A 1055 40.94 -13.92 2.16
C GLY A 1055 42.22 -13.54 2.88
N LYS A 1056 43.40 -13.63 2.25
CA LYS A 1056 44.66 -13.26 2.91
C LYS A 1056 44.84 -11.76 2.95
N ARG A 1057 45.29 -11.28 4.12
CA ARG A 1057 45.61 -9.88 4.34
C ARG A 1057 46.88 -9.47 3.60
N VAL A 1058 46.77 -8.41 2.82
CA VAL A 1058 47.85 -7.80 2.03
C VAL A 1058 48.34 -6.50 2.68
N ASP A 1059 47.44 -5.74 3.31
CA ASP A 1059 47.78 -4.48 4.00
C ASP A 1059 46.92 -4.30 5.27
N LEU A 1060 47.45 -3.57 6.25
CA LEU A 1060 46.75 -3.14 7.47
C LEU A 1060 47.22 -1.73 7.83
N LYS A 1061 46.26 -0.82 8.01
CA LYS A 1061 46.54 0.53 8.53
C LYS A 1061 45.64 0.83 9.70
N THR A 1062 46.16 1.65 10.62
CA THR A 1062 45.42 2.13 11.78
C THR A 1062 45.68 3.62 11.99
N ALA A 1063 44.70 4.33 12.56
CA ALA A 1063 44.86 5.70 13.02
C ALA A 1063 44.06 5.94 14.31
N PRO A 1064 44.66 6.58 15.32
CA PRO A 1064 43.91 7.02 16.49
C PRO A 1064 43.10 8.27 16.15
N LEU A 1065 41.93 8.40 16.79
CA LEU A 1065 41.10 9.60 16.69
C LEU A 1065 40.20 9.77 17.91
N ASP A 1066 39.67 10.98 18.05
CA ASP A 1066 38.49 11.28 18.85
C ASP A 1066 37.38 11.74 17.88
N SER A 1067 36.12 11.50 18.24
CA SER A 1067 34.96 11.91 17.45
C SER A 1067 34.02 12.77 18.28
N ALA A 1068 33.76 13.99 17.82
CA ALA A 1068 32.70 14.84 18.38
C ALA A 1068 31.32 14.36 17.92
N GLU A 1069 30.26 14.67 18.65
CA GLU A 1069 28.89 14.51 18.16
C GLU A 1069 28.65 15.41 16.94
N ASP A 1070 27.79 14.97 16.01
CA ASP A 1070 27.50 15.64 14.74
C ASP A 1070 28.78 16.00 13.95
N SER A 1071 29.65 15.01 13.75
CA SER A 1071 30.93 15.20 13.07
C SER A 1071 31.25 14.10 12.06
N THR A 1072 32.09 14.45 11.09
CA THR A 1072 32.76 13.51 10.18
C THR A 1072 34.24 13.78 10.26
N THR A 1073 35.04 12.75 10.56
CA THR A 1073 36.49 12.85 10.68
C THR A 1073 37.16 11.93 9.67
N THR A 1074 37.94 12.51 8.76
CA THR A 1074 38.78 11.74 7.83
C THR A 1074 39.99 11.17 8.56
N CYS A 1075 40.16 9.85 8.49
CA CYS A 1075 41.24 9.13 9.17
C CYS A 1075 42.52 9.12 8.31
N PHE A 1076 42.42 8.67 7.06
CA PHE A 1076 43.52 8.68 6.09
C PHE A 1076 43.02 8.41 4.66
N ASN A 1077 43.86 8.75 3.67
CA ASN A 1077 43.65 8.45 2.25
C ASN A 1077 43.98 6.99 1.92
N MET A 1078 43.18 6.38 1.05
CA MET A 1078 43.39 5.03 0.55
C MET A 1078 44.62 4.97 -0.37
N ARG A 1079 45.45 3.95 -0.14
CA ARG A 1079 46.57 3.57 -1.02
C ARG A 1079 46.57 2.06 -1.14
N TYR A 1080 46.54 1.58 -2.37
CA TYR A 1080 46.43 0.17 -2.69
C TYR A 1080 47.82 -0.42 -3.00
N PRO A 1081 48.22 -1.55 -2.36
CA PRO A 1081 49.48 -2.21 -2.68
C PRO A 1081 49.44 -2.85 -4.08
N ASN A 1082 50.62 -3.16 -4.64
CA ASN A 1082 50.72 -3.98 -5.84
C ASN A 1082 50.34 -5.43 -5.53
N GLY A 1083 49.89 -6.19 -6.54
CA GLY A 1083 49.61 -7.63 -6.40
C GLY A 1083 48.24 -7.97 -5.82
N LEU A 1084 47.29 -7.02 -5.88
CA LEU A 1084 45.89 -7.29 -5.53
C LEU A 1084 45.24 -8.20 -6.58
N SER A 1085 44.35 -9.07 -6.13
CA SER A 1085 43.47 -9.85 -7.01
C SER A 1085 42.46 -8.95 -7.73
N GLN A 1086 41.91 -9.46 -8.85
CA GLN A 1086 40.95 -8.73 -9.69
C GLN A 1086 39.80 -8.14 -8.87
N VAL A 1087 39.27 -8.93 -7.93
CA VAL A 1087 38.43 -8.47 -6.83
C VAL A 1087 39.18 -8.67 -5.51
N HIS A 1088 39.12 -7.68 -4.63
CA HIS A 1088 39.68 -7.71 -3.28
C HIS A 1088 38.70 -7.03 -2.32
N PHE A 1089 38.94 -7.17 -1.02
CA PHE A 1089 38.03 -6.72 0.01
C PHE A 1089 38.66 -5.68 0.92
N LEU A 1090 37.85 -4.73 1.37
CA LEU A 1090 38.18 -3.71 2.35
C LEU A 1090 37.43 -4.04 3.64
N ARG A 1091 38.15 -4.36 4.71
CA ARG A 1091 37.55 -4.60 6.03
C ARG A 1091 37.94 -3.51 7.00
N LEU A 1092 36.94 -2.78 7.47
CA LEU A 1092 37.07 -1.65 8.37
C LEU A 1092 36.64 -2.03 9.78
N ALA A 1093 37.32 -1.47 10.77
CA ALA A 1093 36.89 -1.54 12.16
C ALA A 1093 37.18 -0.23 12.89
N LEU A 1094 36.27 0.16 13.77
CA LEU A 1094 36.43 1.23 14.73
C LEU A 1094 36.45 0.61 16.13
N GLY A 1095 37.62 0.62 16.75
CA GLY A 1095 37.82 0.05 18.08
C GLY A 1095 37.94 1.11 19.17
N ARG A 1096 37.62 0.71 20.41
CA ARG A 1096 37.99 1.43 21.64
C ARG A 1096 38.51 0.42 22.65
N GLY A 1097 39.82 0.41 22.85
CA GLY A 1097 40.46 -0.69 23.60
C GLY A 1097 40.27 -2.03 22.89
N SER A 1098 39.65 -3.00 23.57
CA SER A 1098 39.32 -4.32 23.01
C SER A 1098 37.93 -4.41 22.36
N GLU A 1099 37.11 -3.38 22.51
CA GLU A 1099 35.74 -3.34 21.99
C GLU A 1099 35.75 -2.86 20.53
N VAL A 1100 35.04 -3.57 19.65
CA VAL A 1100 34.76 -3.10 18.28
C VAL A 1100 33.39 -2.44 18.28
N LEU A 1101 33.35 -1.13 18.02
CA LEU A 1101 32.15 -0.30 18.07
C LEU A 1101 31.42 -0.25 16.73
N SER A 1102 32.16 -0.31 15.63
CA SER A 1102 31.62 -0.36 14.27
C SER A 1102 32.58 -1.17 13.40
N SER A 1103 32.02 -1.91 12.44
CA SER A 1103 32.78 -2.66 11.45
C SER A 1103 32.06 -2.62 10.11
N ASN A 1104 32.80 -2.64 9.02
CA ASN A 1104 32.23 -2.53 7.69
C ASN A 1104 33.08 -3.31 6.66
N PHE A 1105 32.45 -3.87 5.63
CA PHE A 1105 33.10 -4.75 4.67
C PHE A 1105 32.69 -4.38 3.24
N TYR A 1106 33.65 -4.08 2.37
CA TYR A 1106 33.39 -3.68 0.99
C TYR A 1106 34.11 -4.59 0.01
N MET A 1107 33.47 -4.80 -1.14
CA MET A 1107 34.09 -5.40 -2.30
C MET A 1107 34.61 -4.31 -3.24
N ARG A 1108 35.83 -4.48 -3.75
CA ARG A 1108 36.46 -3.55 -4.70
C ARG A 1108 37.12 -4.33 -5.84
N GLY A 1109 36.92 -3.84 -7.07
CA GLY A 1109 37.60 -4.35 -8.27
C GLY A 1109 38.85 -3.55 -8.61
N LEU A 1110 39.82 -4.16 -9.29
CA LEU A 1110 40.90 -3.42 -9.97
C LEU A 1110 40.31 -2.50 -11.05
N GLN A 1111 39.36 -3.02 -11.82
CA GLN A 1111 38.47 -2.23 -12.65
C GLN A 1111 37.20 -1.89 -11.85
N GLN A 1112 36.80 -0.63 -11.89
CA GLN A 1112 35.63 -0.15 -11.16
C GLN A 1112 34.38 -0.95 -11.54
N ASN A 1113 33.65 -1.42 -10.52
CA ASN A 1113 32.40 -2.20 -10.64
C ASN A 1113 32.53 -3.54 -11.40
N ASP A 1114 33.73 -4.05 -11.68
CA ASP A 1114 33.91 -5.40 -12.21
C ASP A 1114 34.13 -6.39 -11.07
N PHE A 1115 33.11 -7.19 -10.79
CA PHE A 1115 33.10 -8.18 -9.71
C PHE A 1115 33.01 -9.61 -10.22
N ARG A 1116 33.18 -9.85 -11.52
CA ARG A 1116 32.99 -11.17 -12.15
C ARG A 1116 33.90 -12.24 -11.56
N ALA A 1117 35.08 -11.86 -11.06
CA ALA A 1117 36.04 -12.80 -10.47
C ALA A 1117 35.51 -13.52 -9.21
N ILE A 1118 34.49 -12.98 -8.51
CA ILE A 1118 33.91 -13.69 -7.34
C ILE A 1118 33.26 -15.02 -7.74
N ARG A 1119 32.93 -15.20 -9.03
CA ARG A 1119 32.37 -16.45 -9.56
C ARG A 1119 33.38 -17.59 -9.62
N GLU A 1120 34.67 -17.27 -9.53
CA GLU A 1120 35.76 -18.24 -9.48
C GLU A 1120 35.99 -18.76 -8.06
N LEU A 1121 35.34 -18.17 -7.04
CA LEU A 1121 35.43 -18.64 -5.66
C LEU A 1121 34.82 -20.05 -5.54
N PRO A 1122 35.55 -21.01 -4.96
CA PRO A 1122 34.96 -22.29 -4.55
C PRO A 1122 33.78 -22.08 -3.61
N THR A 1123 32.84 -23.04 -3.61
CA THR A 1123 31.79 -23.06 -2.59
C THR A 1123 32.41 -23.08 -1.19
N PRO A 1124 32.08 -22.13 -0.31
CA PRO A 1124 32.68 -22.06 1.02
C PRO A 1124 32.24 -23.24 1.89
N LYS A 1125 33.09 -23.65 2.83
CA LYS A 1125 32.76 -24.66 3.84
C LYS A 1125 32.40 -23.96 5.15
N LEU A 1126 31.11 -23.89 5.44
CA LEU A 1126 30.59 -23.27 6.65
C LEU A 1126 30.12 -24.34 7.65
N THR A 1127 30.40 -24.11 8.92
CA THR A 1127 29.80 -24.86 10.03
C THR A 1127 28.94 -23.91 10.86
N THR A 1128 27.83 -24.44 11.37
CA THR A 1128 26.89 -23.67 12.21
C THR A 1128 26.65 -24.41 13.52
N SER A 1129 26.58 -23.66 14.61
CA SER A 1129 26.12 -24.19 15.90
C SER A 1129 25.18 -23.18 16.54
N THR A 1130 23.95 -23.62 16.83
CA THR A 1130 22.90 -22.75 17.35
C THR A 1130 22.47 -23.20 18.74
N THR A 1131 22.51 -22.28 19.69
CA THR A 1131 21.82 -22.42 20.98
C THR A 1131 20.52 -21.62 20.93
N SER A 1132 19.46 -22.15 21.53
CA SER A 1132 18.15 -21.50 21.56
C SER A 1132 17.61 -21.48 22.98
N LEU A 1133 17.14 -20.30 23.40
CA LEU A 1133 16.61 -20.04 24.73
C LEU A 1133 15.26 -19.34 24.58
N ARG A 1134 14.21 -19.91 25.17
CA ARG A 1134 12.91 -19.23 25.29
C ARG A 1134 12.93 -18.31 26.51
N LYS A 1135 12.60 -17.03 26.30
CA LYS A 1135 12.40 -16.01 27.34
C LYS A 1135 10.97 -15.47 27.19
N ALA A 1136 10.08 -15.87 28.11
CA ALA A 1136 8.67 -15.50 28.09
C ALA A 1136 7.98 -15.80 26.73
N ASP A 1137 7.65 -14.74 25.99
CA ASP A 1137 6.94 -14.74 24.72
C ASP A 1137 7.87 -14.76 23.49
N ARG A 1138 9.18 -14.86 23.70
CA ARG A 1138 10.19 -14.81 22.63
C ARG A 1138 11.22 -15.92 22.73
N TRP A 1139 11.79 -16.27 21.58
CA TRP A 1139 13.00 -17.10 21.47
C TRP A 1139 14.19 -16.22 21.12
N GLN A 1140 15.30 -16.48 21.81
CA GLN A 1140 16.60 -15.96 21.48
C GLN A 1140 17.47 -17.12 21.01
N LEU A 1141 17.92 -17.05 19.75
CA LEU A 1141 18.86 -17.99 19.17
C LEU A 1141 20.22 -17.31 19.08
N SER A 1142 21.28 -18.04 19.38
CA SER A 1142 22.67 -17.60 19.21
C SER A 1142 23.38 -18.61 18.34
N THR A 1143 23.68 -18.21 17.10
CA THR A 1143 24.25 -19.05 16.05
C THR A 1143 25.69 -18.65 15.77
N LYS A 1144 26.64 -19.50 16.14
CA LYS A 1144 28.04 -19.35 15.71
C LYS A 1144 28.17 -19.90 14.29
N LEU A 1145 28.56 -19.04 13.37
CA LEU A 1145 28.96 -19.35 12.00
C LEU A 1145 30.48 -19.39 11.93
N GLU A 1146 31.06 -20.40 11.31
CA GLU A 1146 32.50 -20.55 11.16
C GLU A 1146 32.87 -21.04 9.76
N ASN A 1147 33.78 -20.32 9.10
CA ASN A 1147 34.34 -20.71 7.81
C ASN A 1147 35.54 -21.63 8.02
N THR A 1148 35.32 -22.94 7.88
CA THR A 1148 36.34 -23.98 8.04
C THR A 1148 37.01 -24.35 6.71
N GLY A 1149 36.73 -23.62 5.64
CA GLY A 1149 37.34 -23.80 4.32
C GLY A 1149 38.50 -22.84 4.06
N ASP A 1150 39.08 -22.97 2.86
CA ASP A 1150 40.21 -22.15 2.40
C ASP A 1150 39.79 -21.00 1.47
N SER A 1151 38.49 -20.73 1.34
CA SER A 1151 37.93 -19.68 0.49
C SER A 1151 36.96 -18.78 1.27
N PRO A 1152 36.93 -17.46 1.03
CA PRO A 1152 35.96 -16.56 1.64
C PRO A 1152 34.50 -16.99 1.40
N ALA A 1153 33.67 -16.83 2.43
CA ALA A 1153 32.22 -16.93 2.33
C ALA A 1153 31.64 -15.52 2.29
N LEU A 1154 30.96 -15.16 1.21
CA LEU A 1154 30.42 -13.81 0.98
C LEU A 1154 28.90 -13.83 1.01
N MET A 1155 28.29 -12.76 1.55
CA MET A 1155 26.84 -12.58 1.64
C MET A 1155 26.12 -13.77 2.31
N VAL A 1156 26.75 -14.37 3.34
CA VAL A 1156 26.19 -15.51 4.07
C VAL A 1156 24.91 -15.08 4.79
N ARG A 1157 23.80 -15.70 4.40
CA ARG A 1157 22.49 -15.43 4.99
C ARG A 1157 22.09 -16.55 5.95
N VAL A 1158 21.62 -16.17 7.13
CA VAL A 1158 20.92 -17.06 8.07
C VAL A 1158 19.43 -16.81 8.03
N LYS A 1159 18.65 -17.87 8.24
CA LYS A 1159 17.19 -17.83 8.21
C LYS A 1159 16.60 -18.64 9.36
N ALA A 1160 15.73 -18.02 10.15
CA ALA A 1160 14.96 -18.68 11.19
C ALA A 1160 13.85 -19.53 10.56
N VAL A 1161 13.78 -20.80 10.96
CA VAL A 1161 12.78 -21.75 10.48
C VAL A 1161 12.21 -22.57 11.63
N ARG A 1162 11.01 -23.11 11.44
CA ARG A 1162 10.48 -24.12 12.36
C ARG A 1162 11.23 -25.43 12.18
N GLN A 1163 11.69 -26.03 13.28
CA GLN A 1163 12.62 -27.16 13.22
C GLN A 1163 12.06 -28.39 12.49
N LYS A 1164 10.73 -28.62 12.52
CA LYS A 1164 10.12 -29.81 11.89
C LYS A 1164 9.56 -29.47 10.50
N THR A 1165 8.79 -28.39 10.37
CA THR A 1165 8.19 -28.03 9.06
C THR A 1165 9.15 -27.35 8.11
N GLY A 1166 10.23 -26.76 8.60
CA GLY A 1166 11.28 -26.14 7.80
C GLY A 1166 10.92 -24.78 7.19
N ASP A 1167 9.68 -24.32 7.33
CA ASP A 1167 9.25 -23.04 6.81
C ASP A 1167 9.66 -21.87 7.72
N ARG A 1168 9.71 -20.68 7.12
CA ARG A 1168 10.30 -19.48 7.72
C ARG A 1168 9.49 -18.98 8.91
N ILE A 1169 10.20 -18.48 9.92
CA ILE A 1169 9.60 -17.74 11.03
C ILE A 1169 9.88 -16.25 10.79
N LEU A 1170 8.83 -15.47 10.55
CA LEU A 1170 8.88 -14.02 10.42
C LEU A 1170 7.75 -13.39 11.25
N PRO A 1171 7.92 -12.14 11.74
CA PRO A 1171 9.14 -11.35 11.67
C PRO A 1171 10.28 -11.98 12.50
N ALA A 1172 11.51 -11.80 12.04
CA ALA A 1172 12.71 -12.27 12.72
C ALA A 1172 13.75 -11.15 12.76
N VAL A 1173 14.23 -10.84 13.96
CA VAL A 1173 15.20 -9.77 14.17
C VAL A 1173 16.58 -10.39 14.36
N TYR A 1174 17.49 -10.12 13.43
CA TYR A 1174 18.86 -10.59 13.45
C TYR A 1174 19.81 -9.47 13.90
N SER A 1175 20.80 -9.80 14.72
CA SER A 1175 21.86 -8.84 15.08
C SER A 1175 22.63 -8.37 13.84
N ASP A 1176 22.88 -9.29 12.92
CA ASP A 1176 23.55 -9.08 11.63
C ASP A 1176 23.17 -10.22 10.68
N ASN A 1177 23.30 -10.01 9.37
CA ASN A 1177 23.01 -11.00 8.32
C ASN A 1177 23.65 -10.57 6.99
N TYR A 1178 23.69 -11.46 5.99
CA TYR A 1178 24.41 -11.21 4.73
C TYR A 1178 25.89 -10.86 4.96
N ILE A 1179 26.54 -11.59 5.87
CA ILE A 1179 27.90 -11.30 6.34
C ILE A 1179 28.98 -11.88 5.43
N ALA A 1180 30.21 -11.42 5.61
CA ALA A 1180 31.40 -12.03 5.01
C ALA A 1180 32.28 -12.69 6.08
N LEU A 1181 32.77 -13.90 5.80
CA LEU A 1181 33.69 -14.64 6.66
C LEU A 1181 34.91 -15.11 5.85
N MET A 1182 36.09 -14.62 6.20
CA MET A 1182 37.34 -15.10 5.59
C MET A 1182 37.69 -16.51 6.12
N PRO A 1183 38.62 -17.24 5.48
CA PRO A 1183 39.07 -18.54 5.96
C PRO A 1183 39.50 -18.53 7.43
N GLY A 1184 38.95 -19.44 8.23
CA GLY A 1184 39.22 -19.57 9.67
C GLY A 1184 38.44 -18.60 10.57
N GLU A 1185 37.63 -17.71 10.01
CA GLU A 1185 36.87 -16.74 10.80
C GLU A 1185 35.55 -17.31 11.30
N SER A 1186 35.09 -16.76 12.42
CA SER A 1186 33.77 -17.06 12.97
C SER A 1186 33.08 -15.81 13.50
N GLN A 1187 31.75 -15.79 13.39
CA GLN A 1187 30.88 -14.74 13.91
C GLN A 1187 29.66 -15.37 14.57
N THR A 1188 29.20 -14.77 15.67
CA THR A 1188 27.95 -15.19 16.31
C THR A 1188 26.84 -14.23 15.94
N ILE A 1189 25.75 -14.76 15.39
CA ILE A 1189 24.52 -14.03 15.08
C ILE A 1189 23.48 -14.34 16.14
N THR A 1190 22.93 -13.32 16.78
CA THR A 1190 21.75 -13.48 17.63
C THR A 1190 20.49 -13.24 16.79
N THR A 1191 19.46 -14.07 17.03
CA THR A 1191 18.18 -13.97 16.34
C THR A 1191 17.06 -14.00 17.36
N GLU A 1192 16.14 -13.06 17.25
CA GLU A 1192 14.91 -13.02 18.04
C GLU A 1192 13.70 -13.36 17.15
N VAL A 1193 12.85 -14.27 17.63
CA VAL A 1193 11.54 -14.56 17.04
C VAL A 1193 10.49 -14.66 18.14
N ASN A 1194 9.24 -14.33 17.83
CA ASN A 1194 8.15 -14.48 18.79
C ASN A 1194 7.74 -15.95 18.91
N GLU A 1195 7.40 -16.41 20.12
CA GLU A 1195 6.83 -17.73 20.38
C GLU A 1195 5.56 -17.96 19.54
N ALA A 1196 4.73 -16.92 19.39
CA ALA A 1196 3.49 -17.00 18.62
C ALA A 1196 3.73 -17.37 17.14
N ASP A 1197 4.91 -17.03 16.59
CA ASP A 1197 5.28 -17.31 15.20
C ASP A 1197 6.00 -18.66 15.02
N THR A 1198 6.40 -19.31 16.11
CA THR A 1198 6.99 -20.65 16.05
C THR A 1198 5.94 -21.76 15.92
N ARG A 1199 4.65 -21.44 16.09
CA ARG A 1199 3.53 -22.39 15.97
C ARG A 1199 3.70 -23.66 16.81
N GLY A 1200 4.35 -23.52 17.96
CA GLY A 1200 4.59 -24.61 18.92
C GLY A 1200 5.79 -25.48 18.58
N GLU A 1201 6.51 -25.14 17.51
CA GLU A 1201 7.78 -25.77 17.19
C GLU A 1201 8.95 -25.00 17.80
N LYS A 1202 10.03 -25.73 18.04
CA LYS A 1202 11.30 -25.10 18.40
C LYS A 1202 11.85 -24.40 17.15
N PRO A 1203 12.32 -23.14 17.24
CA PRO A 1203 12.97 -22.48 16.13
C PRO A 1203 14.39 -23.05 15.92
N ALA A 1204 14.81 -23.09 14.67
CA ALA A 1204 16.15 -23.45 14.22
C ALA A 1204 16.67 -22.40 13.22
N ILE A 1205 17.97 -22.47 12.91
CA ILE A 1205 18.62 -21.60 11.92
C ILE A 1205 19.16 -22.46 10.80
N VAL A 1206 18.87 -22.05 9.56
CA VAL A 1206 19.45 -22.62 8.34
C VAL A 1206 20.26 -21.57 7.59
N LEU A 1207 21.26 -22.03 6.84
CA LEU A 1207 21.98 -21.21 5.88
C LEU A 1207 21.19 -21.17 4.58
N ALA A 1208 21.10 -19.99 3.98
CA ALA A 1208 20.39 -19.74 2.72
C ALA A 1208 21.32 -19.14 1.68
#